data_AF-A0A6P5A995-F1
#
_entry.id   AF-A0A6P5A995-F1
#
_cell.length_a   1.000
_cell.length_b   1.000
_cell.length_c   1.000
_cell.angle_alpha   90.00
_cell.angle_beta   90.00
_cell.angle_gamma   90.00
#
_symmetry.space_group_name_H-M   'P 1'
#
loop_
_entity.id
_entity.type
_entity.pdbx_description
1 polymer ?
#
loop_
_entity_poly.entity_id
_entity_poly.type
_entity_poly.pdbx_seq_one_letter_code
_entity_poly.pdbx_strand_id
1 'polypeptide(L)'
;MGCLQRQKNLDQRARPQGLGETEETQRQEAHHSPQGIQVRGQQIASTQGSSPVVTEPVGQSDQEPGVEEAEELRKARVKWPPGNADKQWEQLDEDLEGILEGVLAGSVERKLEALVKVVYNVGLERFGEKELGKGRPQINQPNRREREKQRIRKDLKALRKRWKEASQEEKDALSSLREELRVRLRSLSNAERTRKRRRQKEKKRAEFMSNPFRFTKRLLGAKTSGRLTCSKEEAESYLQKTHGDVEREVPLEDRPKDEFPDPEQPTRELDCSELKLAEVKDVIRKARAGAAPGPSGIIYRVYKKCPRLTRRLWSLLKVVWRKKKLPQGWKKAEGVFCPKQENARGIEQFRTISLLSVEGKIFFAVLAKRLLKYMMDNNYIDTSIQKGGVPGCSGCLEHTSILSQLIQEAKAGKKDLAIVWLDLQNAYGSVPHQLIKVALEKYYVPEPVRLLIEQYMDGLMIRFTVNGYTTSWQRLQKGIITGCTISVILFVAAMNLVMKPALGQARGPKTDSGIRQRPLKAFMDDLTVTTESVISARYVLRSLSKAASWARMKFKAKKCRKLVMRRGKICDKLQLEVQGERIPAIAEQPIKSLGKKFDVKLSDKKNIEEFKQQMRDGLEAIENSELPGRYKVWCYQYGLLPRAVWPMTMYDIPLTVVEEVERRVSRHLRKWLGVPPGLTSIGLYSKTAKLQLPLTSMEEEYKVTKARAQLMLQESRDELVSQAGIRLRSGKTWAAAEAVASATSRLKHRDIVGVVAQGRRGFGAGREGTQRWGTASPRERRELIQKEVRQQEEEVRRSRAVSQGVQGAWTRWEGVRERKVMWNELMYSEPSKIRFLLKSVYDLLPTAANLKRWRKKDEDKCELCGKTGNLSHVLTSCPVALGKGRYTWRHNQVLKVIASAVEEQITENKVKGKQRKGLQFISFVKEGWKGKSKEKKERERIGIIASARIPPNNHSPGSEWPSLSPRWLETYCNKGRNVKESQFAADDGEWRAESDPLAMEEYREDFTFEESIENEAVCQIRKQIYEKITVKVIKHLSLLQQNFCTRLALRAVRTEDSRHHCN
;
A
#
# COMPACT_ATOMS: atom_id res chain seq x y z
N MET A 1 -45.44 19.29 -54.83
CA MET A 1 -45.36 18.97 -56.28
C MET A 1 -43.99 18.33 -56.48
N GLY A 2 -43.83 17.11 -57.01
CA GLY A 2 -44.26 16.61 -58.33
C GLY A 2 -42.96 16.41 -59.13
N CYS A 3 -42.30 15.24 -59.14
CA CYS A 3 -42.69 13.98 -59.83
C CYS A 3 -42.81 14.24 -61.34
N LEU A 4 -41.97 13.75 -62.26
CA LEU A 4 -41.63 12.38 -62.73
C LEU A 4 -40.23 12.44 -63.42
N GLN A 5 -39.53 11.46 -64.02
CA GLN A 5 -39.48 9.97 -64.20
C GLN A 5 -37.97 9.67 -64.53
N ARG A 6 -37.35 8.48 -64.71
CA ARG A 6 -37.59 7.01 -64.87
C ARG A 6 -36.33 6.34 -64.22
N GLN A 7 -36.27 5.13 -63.63
CA GLN A 7 -37.05 3.87 -63.65
C GLN A 7 -36.86 3.06 -64.96
N LYS A 8 -36.29 1.85 -64.98
CA LYS A 8 -36.73 0.51 -64.44
C LYS A 8 -35.57 -0.50 -64.67
N ASN A 9 -35.48 -1.76 -64.21
CA ASN A 9 -36.09 -2.65 -63.21
C ASN A 9 -35.07 -3.82 -62.99
N LEU A 10 -34.97 -4.59 -61.89
CA LEU A 10 -35.90 -5.61 -61.32
C LEU A 10 -36.30 -6.71 -62.34
N ASP A 11 -36.30 -8.02 -62.03
CA ASP A 11 -36.12 -8.75 -60.75
C ASP A 11 -35.76 -10.24 -61.05
N GLN A 12 -35.25 -11.01 -60.06
CA GLN A 12 -35.65 -12.42 -59.79
C GLN A 12 -34.94 -13.10 -58.59
N ARG A 13 -35.55 -14.21 -58.13
CA ARG A 13 -35.37 -14.97 -56.87
C ARG A 13 -34.94 -16.44 -57.21
N ALA A 14 -34.43 -17.34 -56.36
CA ALA A 14 -33.90 -17.33 -54.98
C ALA A 14 -33.16 -18.69 -54.65
N ARG A 15 -32.76 -18.87 -53.38
CA ARG A 15 -32.38 -20.08 -52.56
C ARG A 15 -32.83 -21.49 -53.07
N PRO A 16 -32.25 -22.65 -52.62
CA PRO A 16 -31.64 -22.90 -51.29
C PRO A 16 -30.37 -23.83 -51.23
N GLN A 17 -30.20 -24.56 -50.12
CA GLN A 17 -28.99 -25.19 -49.56
C GLN A 17 -28.68 -26.64 -50.01
N GLY A 18 -27.39 -27.04 -49.99
CA GLY A 18 -26.93 -28.23 -49.24
C GLY A 18 -26.29 -29.44 -49.97
N LEU A 19 -25.07 -29.81 -49.54
CA LEU A 19 -24.34 -31.10 -49.76
C LEU A 19 -23.94 -31.42 -51.24
N GLY A 20 -22.86 -32.13 -51.57
CA GLY A 20 -21.68 -32.63 -50.82
C GLY A 20 -20.83 -33.59 -51.68
N GLU A 21 -19.49 -33.67 -51.44
CA GLU A 21 -18.53 -34.67 -52.04
C GLU A 21 -18.33 -34.59 -53.59
N THR A 22 -17.24 -35.03 -54.25
CA THR A 22 -15.88 -35.52 -53.88
C THR A 22 -14.85 -35.24 -55.02
N GLU A 23 -13.55 -35.45 -54.68
CA GLU A 23 -12.36 -35.66 -55.55
C GLU A 23 -11.57 -34.46 -56.12
N GLU A 24 -10.30 -34.62 -56.52
CA GLU A 24 -9.08 -35.12 -55.83
C GLU A 24 -7.85 -34.80 -56.72
N THR A 25 -6.76 -34.24 -56.17
CA THR A 25 -5.37 -34.54 -56.56
C THR A 25 -4.35 -33.79 -55.67
N GLN A 26 -3.25 -34.46 -55.30
CA GLN A 26 -2.13 -33.89 -54.54
C GLN A 26 -0.77 -34.39 -55.08
N ARG A 27 0.26 -33.53 -55.03
CA ARG A 27 1.70 -33.89 -54.96
C ARG A 27 2.50 -32.73 -54.35
N GLN A 28 3.62 -32.92 -53.64
CA GLN A 28 3.94 -33.88 -52.56
C GLN A 28 5.16 -33.32 -51.77
N GLU A 29 5.47 -33.84 -50.58
CA GLU A 29 6.49 -33.24 -49.68
C GLU A 29 7.84 -34.00 -49.61
N ALA A 30 8.93 -33.22 -49.62
CA ALA A 30 10.13 -33.24 -48.76
C ALA A 30 11.02 -34.49 -48.50
N HIS A 31 12.31 -34.16 -48.27
CA HIS A 31 13.37 -34.87 -47.52
C HIS A 31 14.02 -36.16 -48.08
N HIS A 32 15.36 -36.20 -48.04
CA HIS A 32 16.13 -37.25 -47.34
C HIS A 32 17.60 -36.82 -47.09
N SER A 33 18.29 -37.53 -46.18
CA SER A 33 19.74 -37.46 -45.90
C SER A 33 20.19 -38.76 -45.22
N PRO A 34 21.44 -39.21 -45.45
CA PRO A 34 22.27 -39.74 -44.37
C PRO A 34 23.75 -39.26 -44.42
N GLN A 35 24.62 -39.84 -43.58
CA GLN A 35 25.97 -39.37 -43.22
C GLN A 35 27.08 -40.33 -43.69
N GLY A 36 28.35 -39.86 -43.76
CA GLY A 36 29.52 -40.76 -43.71
C GLY A 36 30.91 -40.15 -44.00
N ILE A 37 31.92 -40.62 -43.25
CA ILE A 37 33.39 -40.54 -43.50
C ILE A 37 34.12 -39.24 -43.06
N GLN A 38 35.44 -39.34 -42.80
CA GLN A 38 36.22 -38.58 -41.80
C GLN A 38 37.74 -38.59 -42.12
N VAL A 39 38.53 -37.68 -41.50
CA VAL A 39 39.97 -37.79 -41.08
C VAL A 39 41.03 -36.85 -41.76
N ARG A 40 41.61 -35.93 -40.94
CA ARG A 40 42.93 -35.21 -41.03
C ARG A 40 43.22 -34.32 -42.28
N GLY A 41 44.15 -33.36 -42.26
CA GLY A 41 44.94 -32.76 -41.15
C GLY A 41 46.27 -32.10 -41.63
N GLN A 42 46.94 -31.30 -40.77
CA GLN A 42 48.28 -30.67 -40.95
C GLN A 42 48.37 -29.49 -41.98
N GLN A 43 49.29 -28.50 -41.92
CA GLN A 43 50.18 -27.95 -40.86
C GLN A 43 50.83 -26.60 -41.31
N ILE A 44 51.28 -25.78 -40.32
CA ILE A 44 52.50 -24.90 -40.35
C ILE A 44 52.53 -23.72 -41.38
N ALA A 45 53.46 -22.75 -41.34
CA ALA A 45 53.77 -21.70 -40.35
C ALA A 45 54.76 -20.68 -40.97
N SER A 46 55.06 -19.55 -40.30
CA SER A 46 56.13 -18.57 -40.64
C SER A 46 55.92 -17.82 -42.00
N THR A 47 56.62 -16.73 -42.36
CA THR A 47 57.96 -16.24 -41.97
C THR A 47 58.05 -14.71 -41.76
N GLN A 48 59.18 -14.26 -41.21
CA GLN A 48 59.52 -12.91 -40.74
C GLN A 48 59.83 -11.90 -41.86
N GLY A 49 59.96 -10.62 -41.47
CA GLY A 49 60.73 -9.59 -42.20
C GLY A 49 59.90 -8.68 -43.11
N SER A 50 60.25 -7.40 -43.31
CA SER A 50 61.30 -6.59 -42.65
C SER A 50 61.04 -5.08 -42.84
N SER A 51 61.50 -4.27 -41.88
CA SER A 51 61.65 -2.79 -41.96
C SER A 51 62.71 -2.40 -43.03
N PRO A 52 62.92 -1.10 -43.42
CA PRO A 52 62.73 0.11 -42.59
C PRO A 52 62.43 1.47 -43.32
N VAL A 53 62.56 2.59 -42.56
CA VAL A 53 62.74 4.01 -42.98
C VAL A 53 61.67 4.59 -43.94
N VAL A 54 60.62 5.26 -43.44
CA VAL A 54 60.56 6.68 -42.99
C VAL A 54 60.60 7.72 -44.14
N THR A 55 59.47 8.42 -44.31
CA THR A 55 59.41 9.85 -44.67
C THR A 55 58.08 10.43 -44.18
N GLU A 56 58.09 11.68 -43.70
CA GLU A 56 56.93 12.47 -43.28
C GLU A 56 56.33 13.21 -44.51
N PRO A 57 55.02 13.60 -44.54
CA PRO A 57 54.50 14.61 -43.61
C PRO A 57 53.02 14.56 -43.15
N VAL A 58 52.82 15.23 -42.01
CA VAL A 58 51.65 16.00 -41.53
C VAL A 58 50.37 16.05 -42.39
N GLY A 59 49.24 15.65 -41.79
CA GLY A 59 47.88 15.91 -42.33
C GLY A 59 46.76 15.23 -41.54
N GLN A 60 46.46 15.71 -40.33
CA GLN A 60 45.52 15.03 -39.42
C GLN A 60 44.06 15.08 -39.91
N SER A 61 43.44 13.90 -40.06
CA SER A 61 41.99 13.71 -40.15
C SER A 61 41.47 12.98 -38.91
N ASP A 62 40.22 13.25 -38.51
CA ASP A 62 39.63 12.68 -37.29
C ASP A 62 39.45 11.16 -37.38
N GLN A 63 40.22 10.40 -36.59
CA GLN A 63 39.97 8.98 -36.37
C GLN A 63 39.01 8.78 -35.19
N GLU A 64 37.90 8.07 -35.44
CA GLU A 64 37.03 7.60 -34.37
C GLU A 64 37.80 6.62 -33.47
N PRO A 65 37.85 6.83 -32.14
CA PRO A 65 38.49 5.88 -31.24
C PRO A 65 37.61 4.63 -31.11
N GLY A 66 37.99 3.56 -31.81
CA GLY A 66 37.36 2.25 -31.69
C GLY A 66 37.34 1.76 -30.24
N VAL A 67 36.16 1.42 -29.73
CA VAL A 67 35.97 0.84 -28.39
C VAL A 67 35.41 -0.56 -28.52
N GLU A 68 36.16 -1.54 -28.02
CA GLU A 68 35.64 -2.89 -27.80
C GLU A 68 34.54 -2.85 -26.71
N GLU A 69 33.27 -2.69 -27.10
CA GLU A 69 32.13 -2.85 -26.18
C GLU A 69 31.98 -4.34 -25.79
N ALA A 70 32.83 -4.81 -24.88
CA ALA A 70 32.54 -6.01 -24.10
C ALA A 70 31.15 -5.87 -23.46
N GLU A 71 30.24 -6.82 -23.72
CA GLU A 71 28.82 -6.70 -23.35
C GLU A 71 28.65 -6.39 -21.85
N GLU A 72 28.42 -5.11 -21.50
CA GLU A 72 28.37 -4.65 -20.11
C GLU A 72 27.10 -5.17 -19.42
N LEU A 73 27.17 -6.42 -18.94
CA LEU A 73 26.08 -7.15 -18.31
C LEU A 73 25.48 -6.35 -17.16
N ARG A 74 24.16 -6.41 -17.05
CA ARG A 74 23.38 -5.62 -16.09
C ARG A 74 23.87 -5.85 -14.65
N LYS A 75 24.33 -4.77 -14.01
CA LYS A 75 24.85 -4.78 -12.64
C LYS A 75 23.94 -5.50 -11.64
N ALA A 76 24.58 -6.32 -10.81
CA ALA A 76 24.00 -7.05 -9.70
C ALA A 76 23.19 -6.15 -8.74
N ARG A 77 22.16 -6.71 -8.10
CA ARG A 77 21.32 -5.94 -7.17
C ARG A 77 21.85 -6.03 -5.74
N VAL A 78 22.66 -5.05 -5.33
CA VAL A 78 23.16 -4.92 -3.95
C VAL A 78 22.05 -5.06 -2.89
N LYS A 79 22.30 -5.89 -1.87
CA LYS A 79 21.38 -6.27 -0.80
C LYS A 79 21.35 -5.26 0.36
N TRP A 80 21.17 -3.97 0.03
CA TRP A 80 21.21 -2.83 0.96
C TRP A 80 20.47 -3.05 2.31
N PRO A 81 21.04 -2.61 3.46
CA PRO A 81 20.45 -2.78 4.80
C PRO A 81 19.00 -2.31 4.93
N PRO A 82 18.23 -2.82 5.92
CA PRO A 82 16.88 -2.33 6.17
C PRO A 82 16.89 -0.88 6.68
N GLY A 83 15.75 -0.18 6.56
CA GLY A 83 15.66 1.26 6.80
C GLY A 83 15.76 1.71 8.27
N ASN A 84 15.92 0.77 9.18
CA ASN A 84 16.01 0.90 10.64
C ASN A 84 17.34 0.38 11.22
N ALA A 85 18.28 -0.06 10.37
CA ALA A 85 19.61 -0.51 10.80
C ALA A 85 20.57 0.69 10.90
N ASP A 86 20.22 1.67 11.73
CA ASP A 86 20.79 3.02 11.63
C ASP A 86 22.31 3.05 11.84
N LYS A 87 22.84 2.26 12.80
CA LYS A 87 24.28 2.08 12.99
C LYS A 87 25.03 1.55 11.75
N GLN A 88 24.40 0.68 10.95
CA GLN A 88 25.01 0.16 9.71
C GLN A 88 25.02 1.21 8.59
N TRP A 89 24.10 2.18 8.64
CA TRP A 89 24.05 3.31 7.72
C TRP A 89 25.00 4.43 8.12
N GLU A 90 25.12 4.70 9.43
CA GLU A 90 26.09 5.63 9.99
C GLU A 90 27.51 5.18 9.64
N GLN A 91 27.90 3.95 10.00
CA GLN A 91 29.22 3.40 9.66
C GLN A 91 29.51 3.44 8.15
N LEU A 92 28.52 3.10 7.30
CA LEU A 92 28.67 3.19 5.84
C LEU A 92 28.89 4.64 5.35
N ASP A 93 28.28 5.64 5.96
CA ASP A 93 28.48 7.05 5.60
C ASP A 93 29.85 7.58 6.03
N GLU A 94 30.41 7.04 7.12
CA GLU A 94 31.76 7.38 7.60
C GLU A 94 32.85 6.74 6.73
N ASP A 95 32.75 5.43 6.46
CA ASP A 95 33.71 4.72 5.59
C ASP A 95 33.70 5.28 4.16
N LEU A 96 32.51 5.62 3.62
CA LEU A 96 32.39 6.24 2.31
C LEU A 96 32.95 7.66 2.26
N GLU A 97 32.94 8.44 3.35
CA GLU A 97 33.57 9.76 3.35
C GLU A 97 35.10 9.61 3.27
N GLY A 98 35.70 8.76 4.10
CA GLY A 98 37.14 8.50 4.08
C GLY A 98 37.66 7.95 2.75
N ILE A 99 36.97 6.95 2.16
CA ILE A 99 37.37 6.40 0.85
C ILE A 99 37.21 7.45 -0.26
N LEU A 100 36.14 8.25 -0.25
CA LEU A 100 35.91 9.29 -1.27
C LEU A 100 36.78 10.54 -1.07
N GLU A 101 37.50 10.68 0.05
CA GLU A 101 38.52 11.70 0.22
C GLU A 101 39.81 11.34 -0.50
N GLY A 102 40.32 10.10 -0.36
CA GLY A 102 41.50 9.65 -1.09
C GLY A 102 41.31 9.44 -2.60
N VAL A 103 40.15 8.95 -3.04
CA VAL A 103 39.95 8.48 -4.44
C VAL A 103 39.64 9.61 -5.45
N LEU A 104 39.14 10.77 -5.01
CA LEU A 104 38.50 11.75 -5.91
C LEU A 104 39.46 12.79 -6.52
N ALA A 105 40.45 12.33 -7.30
CA ALA A 105 41.26 13.15 -8.22
C ALA A 105 40.58 13.35 -9.61
N GLY A 106 41.16 14.18 -10.49
CA GLY A 106 40.73 14.29 -11.90
C GLY A 106 39.46 15.12 -12.20
N SER A 107 38.82 14.85 -13.36
CA SER A 107 37.65 15.60 -13.87
C SER A 107 36.35 15.35 -13.09
N VAL A 108 35.33 16.20 -13.29
CA VAL A 108 34.05 16.08 -12.59
C VAL A 108 33.30 14.80 -13.00
N GLU A 109 33.35 14.40 -14.27
CA GLU A 109 32.77 13.13 -14.71
C GLU A 109 33.48 11.96 -14.04
N ARG A 110 34.83 11.92 -14.08
CA ARG A 110 35.63 10.89 -13.41
C ARG A 110 35.33 10.82 -11.91
N LYS A 111 35.16 11.95 -11.22
CA LYS A 111 34.78 11.99 -9.79
C LYS A 111 33.36 11.48 -9.51
N LEU A 112 32.39 11.77 -10.38
CA LEU A 112 31.02 11.25 -10.23
C LEU A 112 30.93 9.76 -10.55
N GLU A 113 31.66 9.28 -11.55
CA GLU A 113 31.74 7.87 -11.89
C GLU A 113 32.52 7.07 -10.84
N ALA A 114 33.62 7.61 -10.31
CA ALA A 114 34.33 7.03 -9.18
C ALA A 114 33.43 6.96 -7.93
N LEU A 115 32.69 8.01 -7.59
CA LEU A 115 31.71 7.98 -6.49
C LEU A 115 30.68 6.88 -6.70
N VAL A 116 30.11 6.74 -7.91
CA VAL A 116 29.14 5.68 -8.21
C VAL A 116 29.76 4.29 -8.15
N LYS A 117 30.98 4.10 -8.69
CA LYS A 117 31.71 2.82 -8.66
C LYS A 117 32.06 2.42 -7.22
N VAL A 118 32.64 3.32 -6.42
CA VAL A 118 32.99 3.08 -5.00
C VAL A 118 31.74 2.75 -4.17
N VAL A 119 30.69 3.55 -4.23
CA VAL A 119 29.46 3.31 -3.44
C VAL A 119 28.80 1.98 -3.84
N TYR A 120 28.83 1.61 -5.13
CA TYR A 120 28.32 0.33 -5.60
C TYR A 120 29.19 -0.86 -5.12
N ASN A 121 30.52 -0.78 -5.28
CA ASN A 121 31.46 -1.84 -4.90
C ASN A 121 31.44 -2.10 -3.39
N VAL A 122 31.64 -1.06 -2.56
CA VAL A 122 31.57 -1.15 -1.09
C VAL A 122 30.20 -1.69 -0.64
N GLY A 123 29.12 -1.33 -1.33
CA GLY A 123 27.79 -1.90 -1.09
C GLY A 123 27.71 -3.40 -1.42
N LEU A 124 28.30 -3.82 -2.53
CA LEU A 124 28.31 -5.21 -3.00
C LEU A 124 29.18 -6.11 -2.10
N GLU A 125 30.39 -5.67 -1.76
CA GLU A 125 31.32 -6.36 -0.86
C GLU A 125 30.72 -6.55 0.53
N ARG A 126 30.15 -5.48 1.11
CA ARG A 126 29.71 -5.47 2.51
C ARG A 126 28.33 -6.11 2.75
N PHE A 127 27.47 -6.18 1.73
CA PHE A 127 26.10 -6.67 1.87
C PHE A 127 25.74 -7.84 0.93
N GLY A 128 26.54 -8.08 -0.10
CA GLY A 128 26.35 -9.12 -1.12
C GLY A 128 25.31 -8.77 -2.19
N GLU A 129 25.26 -9.59 -3.25
CA GLU A 129 24.14 -9.55 -4.19
C GLU A 129 22.85 -10.09 -3.53
N LYS A 130 21.73 -9.48 -3.88
CA LYS A 130 20.40 -10.02 -3.69
C LYS A 130 20.07 -11.01 -4.82
N GLU A 131 20.30 -12.30 -4.55
CA GLU A 131 19.91 -13.42 -5.42
C GLU A 131 18.55 -13.20 -6.12
N LEU A 132 18.56 -13.24 -7.45
CA LEU A 132 17.35 -13.53 -8.21
C LEU A 132 16.99 -15.00 -7.91
N GLY A 133 15.97 -15.19 -7.08
CA GLY A 133 15.61 -16.49 -6.52
C GLY A 133 15.24 -17.54 -7.58
N LYS A 134 16.27 -18.20 -8.14
CA LYS A 134 16.18 -19.52 -8.76
C LYS A 134 15.64 -20.44 -7.69
N GLY A 135 14.33 -20.72 -7.73
CA GLY A 135 13.71 -21.65 -6.80
C GLY A 135 14.36 -23.01 -6.97
N ARG A 136 15.22 -23.42 -6.02
CA ARG A 136 15.84 -24.75 -6.02
C ARG A 136 14.72 -25.76 -6.27
N PRO A 137 14.81 -26.64 -7.29
CA PRO A 137 13.77 -27.61 -7.55
C PRO A 137 13.60 -28.45 -6.28
N GLN A 138 12.42 -28.37 -5.66
CA GLN A 138 12.12 -29.21 -4.52
C GLN A 138 12.01 -30.63 -5.04
N ILE A 139 13.05 -31.43 -4.82
CA ILE A 139 13.04 -32.87 -5.05
C ILE A 139 11.95 -33.43 -4.14
N ASN A 140 10.76 -33.62 -4.70
CA ASN A 140 9.58 -34.14 -4.02
C ASN A 140 9.74 -35.65 -3.79
N GLN A 141 10.71 -36.03 -2.94
CA GLN A 141 10.74 -37.38 -2.41
C GLN A 141 9.42 -37.64 -1.68
N PRO A 142 8.67 -38.71 -2.04
CA PRO A 142 7.38 -38.98 -1.41
C PRO A 142 7.57 -39.20 0.09
N ASN A 143 6.80 -38.47 0.88
CA ASN A 143 6.85 -38.48 2.34
C ASN A 143 6.42 -39.86 2.89
N ARG A 144 6.79 -40.23 4.13
CA ARG A 144 6.46 -41.55 4.71
C ARG A 144 4.97 -41.91 4.56
N ARG A 145 4.07 -40.95 4.82
CA ARG A 145 2.61 -41.12 4.65
C ARG A 145 2.17 -41.24 3.17
N GLU A 146 2.90 -40.64 2.23
CA GLU A 146 2.62 -40.77 0.79
C GLU A 146 3.08 -42.13 0.24
N ARG A 147 4.24 -42.63 0.72
CA ARG A 147 4.70 -44.02 0.46
C ARG A 147 3.73 -45.06 1.04
N GLU A 148 3.27 -44.86 2.27
CA GLU A 148 2.30 -45.76 2.91
C GLU A 148 0.95 -45.80 2.15
N LYS A 149 0.46 -44.65 1.67
CA LYS A 149 -0.70 -44.59 0.75
C LYS A 149 -0.45 -45.31 -0.58
N GLN A 150 0.76 -45.20 -1.14
CA GLN A 150 1.12 -45.93 -2.35
C GLN A 150 1.13 -47.44 -2.10
N ARG A 151 1.60 -47.89 -0.93
CA ARG A 151 1.50 -49.30 -0.51
C ARG A 151 0.04 -49.74 -0.40
N ILE A 152 -0.76 -49.08 0.43
CA ILE A 152 -2.20 -49.43 0.62
C ILE A 152 -2.98 -49.41 -0.72
N ARG A 153 -2.61 -48.54 -1.68
CA ARG A 153 -3.19 -48.56 -3.05
C ARG A 153 -2.72 -49.74 -3.92
N LYS A 154 -1.52 -50.28 -3.71
CA LYS A 154 -1.09 -51.57 -4.30
C LYS A 154 -1.80 -52.72 -3.60
N ASP A 155 -1.84 -52.72 -2.28
CA ASP A 155 -2.47 -53.73 -1.43
C ASP A 155 -3.96 -53.89 -1.81
N LEU A 156 -4.71 -52.79 -1.93
CA LEU A 156 -6.10 -52.76 -2.43
C LEU A 156 -6.27 -53.20 -3.89
N LYS A 157 -5.25 -53.05 -4.75
CA LYS A 157 -5.28 -53.59 -6.12
C LYS A 157 -5.06 -55.10 -6.12
N ALA A 158 -4.12 -55.60 -5.30
CA ALA A 158 -3.87 -57.04 -5.15
C ALA A 158 -5.07 -57.77 -4.56
N LEU A 159 -5.69 -57.21 -3.52
CA LEU A 159 -6.95 -57.74 -2.95
C LEU A 159 -8.10 -57.71 -3.95
N ARG A 160 -8.20 -56.69 -4.82
CA ARG A 160 -9.20 -56.67 -5.91
C ARG A 160 -8.93 -57.75 -6.97
N LYS A 161 -7.69 -58.19 -7.17
CA LYS A 161 -7.38 -59.36 -8.02
C LYS A 161 -7.82 -60.64 -7.30
N ARG A 162 -7.31 -60.91 -6.09
CA ARG A 162 -7.64 -62.11 -5.30
C ARG A 162 -9.15 -62.30 -5.09
N TRP A 163 -9.91 -61.23 -4.83
CA TRP A 163 -11.37 -61.28 -4.65
C TRP A 163 -12.14 -61.73 -5.91
N LYS A 164 -11.55 -61.64 -7.12
CA LYS A 164 -12.12 -62.26 -8.34
C LYS A 164 -11.82 -63.76 -8.46
N GLU A 165 -10.84 -64.26 -7.72
CA GLU A 165 -10.22 -65.58 -7.89
C GLU A 165 -10.54 -66.52 -6.72
N ALA A 166 -11.25 -66.02 -5.70
CA ALA A 166 -11.52 -66.68 -4.42
C ALA A 166 -12.91 -67.35 -4.36
N SER A 167 -13.04 -68.31 -3.43
CA SER A 167 -14.29 -68.99 -3.07
C SER A 167 -15.29 -68.07 -2.35
N GLN A 168 -16.50 -68.55 -2.06
CA GLN A 168 -17.57 -67.70 -1.53
C GLN A 168 -17.30 -67.21 -0.10
N GLU A 169 -16.78 -68.06 0.78
CA GLU A 169 -16.47 -67.72 2.18
C GLU A 169 -15.26 -66.76 2.28
N GLU A 170 -14.24 -66.98 1.45
CA GLU A 170 -13.05 -66.11 1.38
C GLU A 170 -13.39 -64.67 0.93
N LYS A 171 -14.46 -64.48 0.14
CA LYS A 171 -14.85 -63.14 -0.35
C LYS A 171 -15.22 -62.20 0.79
N ASP A 172 -15.79 -62.69 1.89
CA ASP A 172 -16.23 -61.85 3.02
C ASP A 172 -15.07 -61.46 3.93
N ALA A 173 -14.12 -62.38 4.17
CA ALA A 173 -12.85 -62.06 4.81
C ALA A 173 -12.04 -61.03 3.98
N LEU A 174 -11.95 -61.23 2.65
CA LEU A 174 -11.29 -60.30 1.73
C LEU A 174 -12.03 -58.95 1.62
N SER A 175 -13.36 -58.94 1.76
CA SER A 175 -14.18 -57.71 1.77
C SER A 175 -13.92 -56.89 3.04
N SER A 176 -13.86 -57.56 4.20
CA SER A 176 -13.58 -56.96 5.51
C SER A 176 -12.20 -56.29 5.54
N LEU A 177 -11.15 -57.02 5.15
CA LEU A 177 -9.78 -56.50 5.04
C LEU A 177 -9.67 -55.33 4.04
N ARG A 178 -10.45 -55.39 2.95
CA ARG A 178 -10.51 -54.32 1.94
C ARG A 178 -11.19 -53.05 2.49
N GLU A 179 -12.18 -53.17 3.38
CA GLU A 179 -12.79 -51.99 4.01
C GLU A 179 -11.91 -51.41 5.14
N GLU A 180 -11.22 -52.23 5.93
CA GLU A 180 -10.22 -51.76 6.90
C GLU A 180 -9.12 -50.92 6.21
N LEU A 181 -8.56 -51.43 5.12
CA LEU A 181 -7.59 -50.69 4.31
C LEU A 181 -8.18 -49.43 3.66
N ARG A 182 -9.48 -49.39 3.35
CA ARG A 182 -10.18 -48.16 2.92
C ARG A 182 -10.34 -47.17 4.08
N VAL A 183 -10.71 -47.60 5.30
CA VAL A 183 -10.74 -46.74 6.50
C VAL A 183 -9.37 -46.12 6.75
N ARG A 184 -8.31 -46.94 6.76
CA ARG A 184 -6.92 -46.50 6.93
C ARG A 184 -6.48 -45.53 5.83
N LEU A 185 -6.83 -45.79 4.57
CA LEU A 185 -6.57 -44.89 3.44
C LEU A 185 -7.35 -43.57 3.54
N ARG A 186 -8.61 -43.58 4.01
CA ARG A 186 -9.42 -42.37 4.28
C ARG A 186 -8.79 -41.54 5.39
N SER A 187 -8.42 -42.16 6.51
CA SER A 187 -7.74 -41.51 7.64
C SER A 187 -6.41 -40.85 7.22
N LEU A 188 -5.50 -41.61 6.59
CA LEU A 188 -4.24 -41.06 6.06
C LEU A 188 -4.46 -39.96 5.01
N SER A 189 -5.56 -40.03 4.25
CA SER A 189 -5.93 -38.98 3.28
C SER A 189 -6.38 -37.69 3.96
N ASN A 190 -7.23 -37.78 4.98
CA ASN A 190 -7.68 -36.63 5.77
C ASN A 190 -6.51 -36.00 6.56
N ALA A 191 -5.70 -36.82 7.24
CA ALA A 191 -4.53 -36.33 7.99
C ALA A 191 -3.50 -35.60 7.10
N GLU A 192 -3.27 -36.07 5.87
CA GLU A 192 -2.38 -35.38 4.94
C GLU A 192 -3.02 -34.15 4.28
N ARG A 193 -4.33 -34.19 3.96
CA ARG A 193 -5.10 -33.03 3.50
C ARG A 193 -5.02 -31.91 4.54
N THR A 194 -5.22 -32.23 5.81
CA THR A 194 -5.06 -31.31 6.95
C THR A 194 -3.63 -30.81 7.08
N ARG A 195 -2.60 -31.66 6.97
CA ARG A 195 -1.19 -31.24 6.98
C ARG A 195 -0.83 -30.31 5.81
N LYS A 196 -1.34 -30.58 4.60
CA LYS A 196 -1.13 -29.74 3.41
C LYS A 196 -1.85 -28.38 3.56
N ARG A 197 -3.10 -28.36 4.09
CA ARG A 197 -3.85 -27.14 4.42
C ARG A 197 -3.19 -26.31 5.53
N ARG A 198 -2.69 -26.93 6.62
CA ARG A 198 -1.91 -26.26 7.69
C ARG A 198 -0.65 -25.60 7.11
N ARG A 199 0.16 -26.33 6.34
CA ARG A 199 1.35 -25.80 5.64
C ARG A 199 1.03 -24.67 4.65
N GLN A 200 -0.08 -24.74 3.92
CA GLN A 200 -0.51 -23.67 3.01
C GLN A 200 -0.93 -22.40 3.78
N LYS A 201 -1.69 -22.54 4.88
CA LYS A 201 -2.03 -21.45 5.80
C LYS A 201 -0.77 -20.82 6.44
N GLU A 202 0.18 -21.63 6.89
CA GLU A 202 1.48 -21.19 7.42
C GLU A 202 2.29 -20.41 6.38
N LYS A 203 2.42 -20.93 5.15
CA LYS A 203 3.13 -20.25 4.06
C LYS A 203 2.46 -18.91 3.70
N LYS A 204 1.13 -18.89 3.55
CA LYS A 204 0.36 -17.66 3.29
C LYS A 204 0.50 -16.65 4.43
N ARG A 205 0.50 -17.11 5.70
CA ARG A 205 0.78 -16.27 6.88
C ARG A 205 2.20 -15.73 6.85
N ALA A 206 3.22 -16.52 6.54
CA ALA A 206 4.60 -16.07 6.44
C ALA A 206 4.79 -15.04 5.29
N GLU A 207 4.23 -15.31 4.11
CA GLU A 207 4.22 -14.35 2.99
C GLU A 207 3.53 -13.03 3.38
N PHE A 208 2.37 -13.10 4.04
CA PHE A 208 1.66 -11.92 4.54
C PHE A 208 2.49 -11.15 5.58
N MET A 209 3.00 -11.82 6.62
CA MET A 209 3.82 -11.18 7.67
C MET A 209 5.11 -10.56 7.11
N SER A 210 5.69 -11.13 6.05
CA SER A 210 6.87 -10.56 5.40
C SER A 210 6.60 -9.22 4.69
N ASN A 211 5.40 -9.04 4.13
CA ASN A 211 4.97 -7.79 3.52
C ASN A 211 3.44 -7.70 3.33
N PRO A 212 2.67 -7.22 4.33
CA PRO A 212 1.21 -7.20 4.27
C PRO A 212 0.66 -6.42 3.07
N PHE A 213 1.27 -5.27 2.74
CA PHE A 213 0.89 -4.43 1.60
C PHE A 213 1.11 -5.14 0.25
N ARG A 214 2.24 -5.84 0.05
CA ARG A 214 2.50 -6.57 -1.20
C ARG A 214 1.59 -7.79 -1.34
N PHE A 215 1.36 -8.53 -0.26
CA PHE A 215 0.42 -9.65 -0.25
C PHE A 215 -0.98 -9.17 -0.64
N THR A 216 -1.48 -8.12 0.02
CA THR A 216 -2.83 -7.60 -0.19
C THR A 216 -2.99 -6.93 -1.56
N LYS A 217 -1.94 -6.26 -2.08
CA LYS A 217 -1.94 -5.76 -3.46
C LYS A 217 -2.02 -6.90 -4.48
N ARG A 218 -1.34 -8.03 -4.26
CA ARG A 218 -1.41 -9.24 -5.11
C ARG A 218 -2.77 -9.93 -5.00
N LEU A 219 -3.35 -9.99 -3.80
CA LEU A 219 -4.64 -10.65 -3.53
C LEU A 219 -5.82 -9.95 -4.23
N LEU A 220 -5.91 -8.62 -4.07
CA LEU A 220 -7.02 -7.81 -4.57
C LEU A 220 -6.74 -7.20 -5.96
N GLY A 221 -5.50 -7.24 -6.45
CA GLY A 221 -5.09 -6.56 -7.69
C GLY A 221 -5.54 -7.29 -8.94
N ALA A 222 -5.88 -6.54 -9.99
CA ALA A 222 -5.91 -7.10 -11.33
C ALA A 222 -4.57 -7.76 -11.63
N LYS A 223 -4.60 -9.00 -12.13
CA LYS A 223 -3.41 -9.83 -12.32
C LYS A 223 -2.64 -9.37 -13.57
N THR A 224 -1.78 -8.37 -13.44
CA THR A 224 -0.88 -7.97 -14.54
C THR A 224 0.28 -8.97 -14.64
N SER A 225 0.07 -10.07 -15.36
CA SER A 225 1.06 -11.11 -15.67
C SER A 225 1.42 -11.10 -17.16
N GLY A 226 2.59 -11.62 -17.49
CA GLY A 226 3.02 -11.76 -18.88
C GLY A 226 4.50 -12.10 -18.96
N ARG A 227 4.87 -12.85 -20.00
CA ARG A 227 6.27 -13.02 -20.43
C ARG A 227 6.30 -12.57 -21.88
N LEU A 228 7.17 -11.61 -22.18
CA LEU A 228 7.44 -11.21 -23.55
C LEU A 228 8.07 -12.39 -24.28
N THR A 229 7.53 -12.76 -25.44
CA THR A 229 7.95 -13.96 -26.21
C THR A 229 8.69 -13.62 -27.51
N CYS A 230 8.94 -12.34 -27.80
CA CYS A 230 9.66 -11.92 -28.99
C CYS A 230 11.18 -12.17 -28.90
N SER A 231 11.83 -12.30 -30.04
CA SER A 231 13.29 -12.40 -30.17
C SER A 231 14.01 -11.10 -29.79
N LYS A 232 15.35 -11.12 -29.74
CA LYS A 232 16.17 -9.91 -29.49
C LYS A 232 16.03 -8.93 -30.66
N GLU A 233 16.03 -9.47 -31.88
CA GLU A 233 15.97 -8.77 -33.16
C GLU A 233 14.60 -8.11 -33.37
N GLU A 234 13.50 -8.82 -33.06
CA GLU A 234 12.14 -8.26 -33.04
C GLU A 234 12.01 -7.10 -32.04
N ALA A 235 12.59 -7.25 -30.85
CA ALA A 235 12.58 -6.21 -29.84
C ALA A 235 13.41 -4.99 -30.26
N GLU A 236 14.58 -5.20 -30.85
CA GLU A 236 15.48 -4.14 -31.32
C GLU A 236 14.90 -3.39 -32.52
N SER A 237 14.32 -4.09 -33.50
CA SER A 237 13.61 -3.50 -34.64
C SER A 237 12.39 -2.68 -34.19
N TYR A 238 11.59 -3.21 -33.24
CA TYR A 238 10.48 -2.45 -32.65
C TYR A 238 10.94 -1.16 -31.97
N LEU A 239 12.03 -1.22 -31.20
CA LEU A 239 12.57 -0.05 -30.50
C LEU A 239 13.13 0.98 -31.49
N GLN A 240 13.89 0.55 -32.50
CA GLN A 240 14.43 1.43 -33.55
C GLN A 240 13.30 2.11 -34.34
N LYS A 241 12.23 1.39 -34.68
CA LYS A 241 11.02 1.96 -35.32
C LYS A 241 10.23 2.92 -34.40
N THR A 242 10.32 2.74 -33.09
CA THR A 242 9.61 3.56 -32.08
C THR A 242 10.39 4.83 -31.73
N HIS A 243 11.72 4.76 -31.71
CA HIS A 243 12.61 5.78 -31.14
C HIS A 243 13.58 6.42 -32.15
N GLY A 244 13.82 5.80 -33.30
CA GLY A 244 14.56 6.39 -34.40
C GLY A 244 13.77 7.49 -35.11
N ASP A 245 14.43 8.50 -35.64
CA ASP A 245 13.80 9.66 -36.26
C ASP A 245 14.63 10.24 -37.41
N VAL A 246 14.09 10.15 -38.63
CA VAL A 246 14.76 10.58 -39.87
C VAL A 246 14.76 12.11 -39.98
N GLU A 247 13.71 12.76 -39.48
CA GLU A 247 13.55 14.22 -39.47
C GLU A 247 14.21 14.90 -38.26
N ARG A 248 15.08 14.21 -37.50
CA ARG A 248 15.60 14.71 -36.21
C ARG A 248 16.35 16.03 -36.33
N GLU A 249 17.22 16.14 -37.32
CA GLU A 249 18.04 17.35 -37.56
C GLU A 249 17.32 18.36 -38.47
N VAL A 250 16.15 18.01 -39.03
CA VAL A 250 15.33 18.92 -39.84
C VAL A 250 14.58 19.85 -38.88
N PRO A 251 14.75 21.18 -38.95
CA PRO A 251 14.01 22.11 -38.13
C PRO A 251 12.49 21.92 -38.25
N LEU A 252 11.74 22.40 -37.26
CA LEU A 252 10.30 22.62 -37.47
C LEU A 252 10.17 23.90 -38.29
N GLU A 253 9.41 23.85 -39.36
CA GLU A 253 9.18 24.98 -40.28
C GLU A 253 8.70 26.23 -39.54
N ASP A 254 8.99 27.40 -40.12
CA ASP A 254 8.61 28.70 -39.58
C ASP A 254 7.09 28.84 -39.53
N ARG A 255 6.60 28.49 -38.35
CA ARG A 255 5.23 28.60 -37.86
C ARG A 255 4.58 29.93 -38.30
N PRO A 256 3.42 29.91 -38.98
CA PRO A 256 2.68 31.12 -39.31
C PRO A 256 2.37 31.93 -38.04
N LYS A 257 2.99 33.11 -37.90
CA LYS A 257 2.93 33.91 -36.67
C LYS A 257 1.49 34.28 -36.30
N ASP A 258 0.65 34.49 -37.31
CA ASP A 258 -0.76 34.89 -37.17
C ASP A 258 -1.66 33.76 -36.62
N GLU A 259 -1.37 32.49 -36.91
CA GLU A 259 -2.10 31.35 -36.34
C GLU A 259 -1.57 30.94 -34.95
N PHE A 260 -0.36 31.38 -34.57
CA PHE A 260 0.35 30.89 -33.39
C PHE A 260 1.09 32.03 -32.65
N PRO A 261 0.41 32.89 -31.88
CA PRO A 261 1.06 33.98 -31.17
C PRO A 261 2.10 33.46 -30.19
N ASP A 262 3.27 34.12 -30.15
CA ASP A 262 4.31 33.89 -29.14
C ASP A 262 3.81 34.25 -27.72
N PRO A 263 4.41 33.70 -26.65
CA PRO A 263 4.08 34.13 -25.29
C PRO A 263 4.61 35.53 -24.99
N GLU A 264 4.04 36.17 -23.98
CA GLU A 264 4.55 37.42 -23.42
C GLU A 264 5.96 37.24 -22.84
N GLN A 265 6.72 38.33 -22.69
CA GLN A 265 8.06 38.30 -22.11
C GLN A 265 8.02 37.93 -20.61
N PRO A 266 9.09 37.32 -20.05
CA PRO A 266 9.10 36.88 -18.66
C PRO A 266 9.12 38.05 -17.67
N THR A 267 8.06 38.18 -16.88
CA THR A 267 8.00 39.05 -15.68
C THR A 267 8.94 38.61 -14.55
N ARG A 268 9.40 37.35 -14.56
CA ARG A 268 10.37 36.78 -13.62
C ARG A 268 11.34 35.83 -14.31
N GLU A 269 12.62 36.04 -14.07
CA GLU A 269 13.69 35.16 -14.57
C GLU A 269 13.66 33.74 -13.98
N LEU A 270 14.33 32.81 -14.67
CA LEU A 270 14.58 31.46 -14.18
C LEU A 270 15.74 31.48 -13.15
N ASP A 271 15.58 30.81 -12.00
CA ASP A 271 16.66 30.68 -11.00
C ASP A 271 17.85 29.87 -11.58
N CYS A 272 18.82 30.60 -12.13
CA CYS A 272 20.06 30.08 -12.69
C CYS A 272 21.20 29.91 -11.65
N SER A 273 20.97 30.25 -10.37
CA SER A 273 21.98 30.17 -9.30
C SER A 273 22.45 28.73 -9.04
N GLU A 274 23.57 28.53 -8.33
CA GLU A 274 24.01 27.17 -7.97
C GLU A 274 22.90 26.39 -7.20
N LEU A 275 22.90 25.06 -7.33
CA LEU A 275 21.95 24.20 -6.62
C LEU A 275 22.16 24.35 -5.10
N LYS A 276 21.10 24.63 -4.35
CA LYS A 276 21.16 24.80 -2.89
C LYS A 276 21.02 23.43 -2.22
N LEU A 277 21.81 23.13 -1.18
CA LEU A 277 21.78 21.83 -0.47
C LEU A 277 20.37 21.50 0.07
N ALA A 278 19.58 22.51 0.41
CA ALA A 278 18.18 22.37 0.82
C ALA A 278 17.27 21.82 -0.31
N GLU A 279 17.50 22.20 -1.57
CA GLU A 279 16.74 21.68 -2.72
C GLU A 279 17.04 20.20 -2.95
N VAL A 280 18.32 19.84 -2.94
CA VAL A 280 18.79 18.45 -3.07
C VAL A 280 18.24 17.59 -1.94
N LYS A 281 18.29 18.07 -0.70
CA LYS A 281 17.68 17.39 0.46
C LYS A 281 16.17 17.27 0.35
N ASP A 282 15.44 18.28 -0.15
CA ASP A 282 13.98 18.21 -0.36
C ASP A 282 13.60 17.14 -1.41
N VAL A 283 14.33 17.10 -2.53
CA VAL A 283 14.18 16.07 -3.58
C VAL A 283 14.44 14.67 -3.02
N ILE A 284 15.59 14.46 -2.39
CA ILE A 284 15.96 13.17 -1.80
C ILE A 284 14.92 12.74 -0.76
N ARG A 285 14.53 13.63 0.17
CA ARG A 285 13.51 13.39 1.21
C ARG A 285 12.17 12.96 0.61
N LYS A 286 11.71 13.59 -0.47
CA LYS A 286 10.45 13.26 -1.16
C LYS A 286 10.52 11.94 -1.95
N ALA A 287 11.69 11.57 -2.48
CA ALA A 287 11.85 10.36 -3.29
C ALA A 287 11.54 9.05 -2.54
N ARG A 288 11.04 8.04 -3.26
CA ARG A 288 10.74 6.72 -2.67
C ARG A 288 12.04 5.96 -2.39
N ALA A 289 12.37 5.77 -1.12
CA ALA A 289 13.63 5.17 -0.67
C ALA A 289 13.94 3.79 -1.29
N GLY A 290 12.90 2.98 -1.55
CA GLY A 290 12.98 1.68 -2.22
C GLY A 290 12.52 1.69 -3.67
N ALA A 291 12.75 2.77 -4.42
CA ALA A 291 12.68 2.74 -5.89
C ALA A 291 13.77 1.80 -6.46
N ALA A 292 13.54 1.29 -7.67
CA ALA A 292 14.55 0.48 -8.35
C ALA A 292 15.72 1.37 -8.84
N PRO A 293 16.98 0.88 -8.77
CA PRO A 293 18.13 1.58 -9.33
C PRO A 293 18.12 1.53 -10.87
N GLY A 294 18.78 2.50 -11.50
CA GLY A 294 19.23 2.41 -12.89
C GLY A 294 20.62 1.78 -13.02
N PRO A 295 21.36 2.03 -14.13
CA PRO A 295 22.71 1.51 -14.36
C PRO A 295 23.73 1.76 -13.23
N SER A 296 23.54 2.79 -12.39
CA SER A 296 24.40 3.03 -11.23
C SER A 296 24.25 2.00 -10.10
N GLY A 297 23.18 1.19 -10.07
CA GLY A 297 22.93 0.18 -9.02
C GLY A 297 22.53 0.75 -7.64
N ILE A 298 22.78 2.04 -7.40
CA ILE A 298 22.51 2.76 -6.15
C ILE A 298 21.02 3.12 -6.03
N ILE A 299 20.49 3.08 -4.80
CA ILE A 299 19.08 3.42 -4.49
C ILE A 299 18.97 4.67 -3.62
N TYR A 300 17.85 5.39 -3.73
CA TYR A 300 17.53 6.57 -2.90
C TYR A 300 17.62 6.33 -1.38
N ARG A 301 17.60 5.08 -0.88
CA ARG A 301 17.85 4.79 0.55
C ARG A 301 19.25 5.23 0.98
N VAL A 302 20.27 5.05 0.14
CA VAL A 302 21.67 5.39 0.47
C VAL A 302 21.76 6.90 0.74
N TYR A 303 21.42 7.75 -0.22
CA TYR A 303 21.37 9.21 -0.03
C TYR A 303 20.35 9.70 1.04
N LYS A 304 19.39 8.87 1.46
CA LYS A 304 18.50 9.18 2.60
C LYS A 304 19.09 8.85 3.97
N LYS A 305 20.12 8.01 4.01
CA LYS A 305 20.72 7.46 5.24
C LYS A 305 22.20 7.78 5.38
N CYS A 306 22.82 8.32 4.34
CA CYS A 306 24.22 8.73 4.27
C CYS A 306 24.32 10.27 4.02
N PRO A 307 24.24 11.11 5.08
CA PRO A 307 24.36 12.57 4.96
C PRO A 307 25.71 13.10 4.45
N ARG A 308 26.84 12.49 4.81
CA ARG A 308 28.20 12.85 4.35
C ARG A 308 28.31 12.62 2.85
N LEU A 309 27.96 11.43 2.38
CA LEU A 309 27.85 11.11 0.94
C LEU A 309 26.93 12.09 0.20
N THR A 310 25.82 12.49 0.82
CA THR A 310 24.86 13.43 0.21
C THR A 310 25.42 14.85 0.08
N ARG A 311 26.27 15.30 1.01
CA ARG A 311 27.05 16.56 0.85
C ARG A 311 28.06 16.42 -0.30
N ARG A 312 28.80 15.31 -0.36
CA ARG A 312 29.81 15.04 -1.42
C ARG A 312 29.16 15.05 -2.81
N LEU A 313 28.01 14.37 -2.97
CA LEU A 313 27.21 14.40 -4.20
C LEU A 313 26.77 15.83 -4.53
N TRP A 314 26.19 16.57 -3.58
CA TRP A 314 25.76 17.96 -3.81
C TRP A 314 26.91 18.85 -4.32
N SER A 315 28.10 18.77 -3.71
CA SER A 315 29.27 19.52 -4.16
C SER A 315 29.62 19.22 -5.63
N LEU A 316 29.57 17.94 -6.05
CA LEU A 316 29.79 17.54 -7.45
C LEU A 316 28.67 18.04 -8.37
N LEU A 317 27.39 17.99 -7.94
CA LEU A 317 26.26 18.55 -8.71
C LEU A 317 26.41 20.05 -8.97
N LYS A 318 27.03 20.82 -8.06
CA LYS A 318 27.35 22.23 -8.29
C LYS A 318 28.39 22.42 -9.39
N VAL A 319 29.43 21.57 -9.46
CA VAL A 319 30.44 21.68 -10.53
C VAL A 319 29.87 21.26 -11.89
N VAL A 320 28.97 20.28 -11.94
CA VAL A 320 28.18 19.96 -13.16
C VAL A 320 27.33 21.18 -13.59
N TRP A 321 26.66 21.84 -12.65
CA TRP A 321 25.85 23.04 -12.93
C TRP A 321 26.67 24.22 -13.48
N ARG A 322 27.90 24.42 -12.98
CA ARG A 322 28.84 25.43 -13.48
C ARG A 322 29.43 25.07 -14.84
N LYS A 323 29.94 23.84 -15.02
CA LYS A 323 30.64 23.41 -16.25
C LYS A 323 29.73 23.05 -17.42
N LYS A 324 28.40 22.92 -17.21
CA LYS A 324 27.41 22.53 -18.24
C LYS A 324 27.72 21.22 -18.99
N LYS A 325 28.53 20.33 -18.40
CA LYS A 325 28.85 18.99 -18.93
C LYS A 325 28.21 17.91 -18.07
N LEU A 326 27.35 17.10 -18.68
CA LEU A 326 26.61 16.02 -18.03
C LEU A 326 27.36 14.68 -18.17
N PRO A 327 27.57 13.93 -17.06
CA PRO A 327 28.20 12.60 -17.12
C PRO A 327 27.42 11.63 -18.02
N GLN A 328 28.13 10.83 -18.83
CA GLN A 328 27.49 9.90 -19.77
C GLN A 328 26.64 8.84 -19.06
N GLY A 329 27.04 8.41 -17.86
CA GLY A 329 26.26 7.52 -16.99
C GLY A 329 24.91 8.09 -16.49
N TRP A 330 24.57 9.36 -16.78
CA TRP A 330 23.23 9.92 -16.57
C TRP A 330 22.35 9.87 -17.83
N LYS A 331 22.95 9.71 -19.01
CA LYS A 331 22.25 9.63 -20.31
C LYS A 331 21.90 8.19 -20.70
N LYS A 332 22.65 7.19 -20.18
CA LYS A 332 22.34 5.75 -20.31
C LYS A 332 21.15 5.34 -19.43
N ALA A 333 20.17 4.63 -19.99
CA ALA A 333 18.91 4.23 -19.34
C ALA A 333 18.58 2.73 -19.48
N GLU A 334 18.28 2.05 -18.37
CA GLU A 334 17.95 0.62 -18.39
C GLU A 334 16.42 0.40 -18.47
N GLY A 335 15.93 0.00 -19.63
CA GLY A 335 14.53 -0.26 -19.92
C GLY A 335 13.99 -1.58 -19.36
N VAL A 336 12.73 -1.57 -18.91
CA VAL A 336 12.00 -2.75 -18.42
C VAL A 336 10.58 -2.75 -18.98
N PHE A 337 10.16 -3.87 -19.59
CA PHE A 337 8.80 -4.10 -20.03
C PHE A 337 7.89 -4.51 -18.85
N CYS A 338 6.81 -3.75 -18.63
CA CYS A 338 5.81 -4.03 -17.59
C CYS A 338 4.44 -4.38 -18.24
N PRO A 339 3.84 -5.55 -17.97
CA PRO A 339 2.60 -5.97 -18.64
C PRO A 339 1.43 -5.04 -18.28
N LYS A 340 0.62 -4.68 -19.29
CA LYS A 340 -0.59 -3.84 -19.14
C LYS A 340 -1.80 -4.64 -18.67
N GLN A 341 -1.83 -5.95 -18.93
CA GLN A 341 -2.96 -6.88 -18.74
C GLN A 341 -2.51 -8.25 -18.19
N GLU A 342 -3.44 -9.20 -18.02
CA GLU A 342 -3.11 -10.60 -17.68
C GLU A 342 -2.63 -11.35 -18.94
N ASN A 343 -1.69 -12.29 -18.76
CA ASN A 343 -1.14 -13.15 -19.81
C ASN A 343 -0.60 -12.42 -21.05
N ALA A 344 -0.04 -11.22 -20.87
CA ALA A 344 0.54 -10.44 -21.97
C ALA A 344 1.73 -11.17 -22.63
N ARG A 345 1.75 -11.18 -23.98
CA ARG A 345 2.78 -11.84 -24.81
C ARG A 345 3.50 -10.90 -25.78
N GLY A 346 2.74 -10.14 -26.59
CA GLY A 346 3.30 -9.25 -27.62
C GLY A 346 3.73 -7.88 -27.08
N ILE A 347 4.72 -7.25 -27.72
CA ILE A 347 5.41 -6.03 -27.23
C ILE A 347 4.42 -4.89 -26.89
N GLU A 348 3.42 -4.63 -27.74
CA GLU A 348 2.41 -3.58 -27.49
C GLU A 348 1.58 -3.79 -26.20
N GLN A 349 1.49 -5.02 -25.69
CA GLN A 349 0.79 -5.35 -24.45
C GLN A 349 1.60 -5.01 -23.20
N PHE A 350 2.85 -4.55 -23.35
CA PHE A 350 3.72 -4.05 -22.29
C PHE A 350 3.85 -2.52 -22.36
N ARG A 351 4.18 -1.90 -21.23
CA ARG A 351 4.63 -0.52 -21.11
C ARG A 351 6.13 -0.52 -20.84
N THR A 352 6.89 0.24 -21.61
CA THR A 352 8.30 0.53 -21.35
C THR A 352 8.42 1.46 -20.14
N ILE A 353 9.34 1.14 -19.21
CA ILE A 353 9.69 1.98 -18.07
C ILE A 353 11.21 2.03 -17.98
N SER A 354 11.77 3.25 -17.90
CA SER A 354 13.21 3.47 -17.97
C SER A 354 13.81 3.79 -16.61
N LEU A 355 14.85 3.04 -16.23
CA LEU A 355 15.59 3.20 -15.00
C LEU A 355 16.88 3.96 -15.28
N LEU A 356 16.87 5.29 -15.11
CA LEU A 356 18.08 6.13 -15.12
C LEU A 356 18.78 6.13 -13.74
N SER A 357 20.01 6.64 -13.70
CA SER A 357 20.78 6.91 -12.48
C SER A 357 19.97 7.71 -11.43
N VAL A 358 20.18 7.42 -10.15
CA VAL A 358 19.54 8.17 -9.05
C VAL A 358 20.12 9.58 -8.95
N GLU A 359 21.41 9.69 -9.26
CA GLU A 359 22.25 10.87 -9.24
C GLU A 359 21.74 11.92 -10.23
N GLY A 360 21.56 11.52 -11.50
CA GLY A 360 20.96 12.38 -12.53
C GLY A 360 19.50 12.72 -12.24
N LYS A 361 18.69 11.77 -11.72
CA LYS A 361 17.30 12.06 -11.33
C LYS A 361 17.20 13.09 -10.21
N ILE A 362 18.16 13.16 -9.29
CA ILE A 362 18.23 14.19 -8.25
C ILE A 362 18.50 15.57 -8.88
N PHE A 363 19.51 15.67 -9.75
CA PHE A 363 19.86 16.90 -10.48
C PHE A 363 18.68 17.42 -11.31
N PHE A 364 18.12 16.58 -12.19
CA PHE A 364 17.00 16.93 -13.05
C PHE A 364 15.70 17.19 -12.29
N ALA A 365 15.53 16.69 -11.06
CA ALA A 365 14.37 17.05 -10.22
C ALA A 365 14.48 18.45 -9.61
N VAL A 366 15.69 18.95 -9.34
CA VAL A 366 15.89 20.36 -8.94
C VAL A 366 15.63 21.27 -10.13
N LEU A 367 16.23 20.98 -11.29
CA LEU A 367 16.01 21.75 -12.51
C LEU A 367 14.53 21.77 -12.94
N ALA A 368 13.86 20.61 -12.95
CA ALA A 368 12.43 20.53 -13.27
C ALA A 368 11.55 21.35 -12.30
N LYS A 369 11.89 21.40 -11.01
CA LYS A 369 11.19 22.21 -10.00
C LYS A 369 11.38 23.70 -10.23
N ARG A 370 12.57 24.15 -10.63
CA ARG A 370 12.86 25.55 -10.99
C ARG A 370 12.17 25.96 -12.28
N LEU A 371 12.29 25.14 -13.34
CA LEU A 371 11.63 25.39 -14.63
C LEU A 371 10.10 25.42 -14.51
N LEU A 372 9.49 24.48 -13.76
CA LEU A 372 8.05 24.49 -13.51
C LEU A 372 7.60 25.69 -12.67
N LYS A 373 8.44 26.22 -11.75
CA LYS A 373 8.12 27.49 -11.07
C LYS A 373 8.13 28.64 -12.06
N TYR A 374 9.19 28.79 -12.85
CA TYR A 374 9.32 29.83 -13.88
C TYR A 374 8.15 29.83 -14.88
N MET A 375 7.73 28.65 -15.35
CA MET A 375 6.58 28.49 -16.25
C MET A 375 5.21 28.78 -15.61
N MET A 376 5.13 28.79 -14.27
CA MET A 376 3.90 29.14 -13.52
C MET A 376 3.90 30.61 -13.13
N ASP A 377 5.03 31.12 -12.62
CA ASP A 377 5.23 32.50 -12.21
C ASP A 377 5.05 33.49 -13.38
N ASN A 378 5.29 33.07 -14.63
CA ASN A 378 5.08 33.83 -15.86
C ASN A 378 3.80 33.44 -16.64
N ASN A 379 2.85 32.72 -16.03
CA ASN A 379 1.57 32.30 -16.65
C ASN A 379 1.67 31.43 -17.93
N TYR A 380 2.86 31.01 -18.38
CA TYR A 380 3.07 30.15 -19.56
C TYR A 380 2.35 28.78 -19.49
N ILE A 381 1.98 28.34 -18.29
CA ILE A 381 1.10 27.19 -18.07
C ILE A 381 -0.23 27.67 -17.49
N ASP A 382 -1.19 27.91 -18.39
CA ASP A 382 -2.58 28.17 -18.04
C ASP A 382 -3.21 26.97 -17.33
N THR A 383 -3.34 27.08 -16.00
CA THR A 383 -3.85 25.99 -15.17
C THR A 383 -5.34 25.72 -15.38
N SER A 384 -6.12 26.61 -16.01
CA SER A 384 -7.53 26.34 -16.36
C SER A 384 -7.68 25.35 -17.53
N ILE A 385 -6.58 25.11 -18.24
CA ILE A 385 -6.45 24.17 -19.36
C ILE A 385 -5.61 22.97 -18.96
N GLN A 386 -4.33 23.15 -18.59
CA GLN A 386 -3.39 22.04 -18.33
C GLN A 386 -3.23 21.80 -16.84
N LYS A 387 -3.74 20.66 -16.36
CA LYS A 387 -3.63 20.22 -14.94
C LYS A 387 -2.81 18.94 -14.75
N GLY A 388 -2.27 18.37 -15.81
CA GLY A 388 -1.29 17.29 -15.75
C GLY A 388 0.10 17.80 -15.37
N GLY A 389 0.82 17.07 -14.51
CA GLY A 389 2.17 17.45 -14.07
C GLY A 389 2.25 18.64 -13.09
N VAL A 390 1.18 19.45 -12.98
CA VAL A 390 1.12 20.66 -12.16
C VAL A 390 0.87 20.35 -10.67
N PRO A 391 1.69 20.87 -9.73
CA PRO A 391 1.48 20.69 -8.30
C PRO A 391 0.38 21.60 -7.75
N GLY A 392 -0.43 21.07 -6.82
CA GLY A 392 -1.42 21.83 -6.05
C GLY A 392 -2.84 21.81 -6.64
N CYS A 393 -2.99 21.46 -7.92
CA CYS A 393 -4.30 21.27 -8.56
C CYS A 393 -4.80 19.82 -8.40
N SER A 394 -6.11 19.64 -8.30
CA SER A 394 -6.82 18.35 -8.20
C SER A 394 -7.32 17.90 -9.59
N GLY A 395 -6.47 18.03 -10.61
CA GLY A 395 -6.87 18.05 -12.04
C GLY A 395 -7.88 16.98 -12.48
N CYS A 396 -7.68 15.72 -12.09
CA CYS A 396 -8.62 14.64 -12.42
C CYS A 396 -10.04 14.88 -11.87
N LEU A 397 -10.15 15.34 -10.62
CA LEU A 397 -11.44 15.67 -10.00
C LEU A 397 -12.05 16.89 -10.68
N GLU A 398 -11.28 17.96 -10.87
CA GLU A 398 -11.77 19.23 -11.41
C GLU A 398 -12.29 19.09 -12.84
N HIS A 399 -11.50 18.49 -13.75
CA HIS A 399 -11.90 18.28 -15.14
C HIS A 399 -13.10 17.32 -15.25
N THR A 400 -13.11 16.23 -14.48
CA THR A 400 -14.22 15.27 -14.50
C THR A 400 -15.50 15.86 -13.91
N SER A 401 -15.39 16.74 -12.90
CA SER A 401 -16.55 17.36 -12.25
C SER A 401 -17.16 18.45 -13.13
N ILE A 402 -16.35 19.32 -13.75
CA ILE A 402 -16.85 20.26 -14.79
C ILE A 402 -17.53 19.48 -15.92
N LEU A 403 -16.89 18.43 -16.44
CA LEU A 403 -17.43 17.67 -17.55
C LEU A 403 -18.75 16.94 -17.18
N SER A 404 -18.84 16.41 -15.96
CA SER A 404 -20.07 15.82 -15.43
C SER A 404 -21.17 16.88 -15.26
N GLN A 405 -20.83 18.07 -14.77
CA GLN A 405 -21.76 19.19 -14.60
C GLN A 405 -22.32 19.63 -15.96
N LEU A 406 -21.46 19.95 -16.94
CA LEU A 406 -21.87 20.36 -18.29
C LEU A 406 -22.81 19.35 -18.96
N ILE A 407 -22.53 18.05 -18.85
CA ILE A 407 -23.38 16.97 -19.38
C ILE A 407 -24.75 16.96 -18.69
N GLN A 408 -24.81 17.17 -17.37
CA GLN A 408 -26.06 17.22 -16.60
C GLN A 408 -26.89 18.46 -16.95
N GLU A 409 -26.26 19.64 -17.01
CA GLU A 409 -26.89 20.91 -17.36
C GLU A 409 -27.43 20.89 -18.79
N ALA A 410 -26.66 20.41 -19.77
CA ALA A 410 -27.13 20.29 -21.15
C ALA A 410 -28.31 19.30 -21.30
N LYS A 411 -28.32 18.21 -20.52
CA LYS A 411 -29.42 17.24 -20.49
C LYS A 411 -30.68 17.81 -19.84
N ALA A 412 -30.54 18.55 -18.75
CA ALA A 412 -31.67 19.14 -18.02
C ALA A 412 -32.26 20.36 -18.73
N GLY A 413 -31.42 21.34 -19.07
CA GLY A 413 -31.80 22.58 -19.77
C GLY A 413 -32.02 22.43 -21.28
N LYS A 414 -32.05 21.19 -21.80
CA LYS A 414 -32.22 20.87 -23.24
C LYS A 414 -31.27 21.67 -24.16
N LYS A 415 -30.00 21.83 -23.77
CA LYS A 415 -28.99 22.58 -24.54
C LYS A 415 -28.28 21.69 -25.57
N ASP A 416 -27.58 22.32 -26.51
CA ASP A 416 -26.62 21.66 -27.40
C ASP A 416 -25.23 21.62 -26.71
N LEU A 417 -24.48 20.52 -26.89
CA LEU A 417 -23.15 20.31 -26.29
C LEU A 417 -22.36 19.30 -27.13
N ALA A 418 -21.13 19.65 -27.51
CA ALA A 418 -20.19 18.76 -28.19
C ALA A 418 -18.94 18.55 -27.33
N ILE A 419 -18.63 17.29 -27.03
CA ILE A 419 -17.46 16.86 -26.27
C ILE A 419 -16.64 15.89 -27.14
N VAL A 420 -15.32 16.07 -27.16
CA VAL A 420 -14.41 15.17 -27.87
C VAL A 420 -13.20 14.88 -26.99
N TRP A 421 -12.95 13.60 -26.71
CA TRP A 421 -11.74 13.13 -26.04
C TRP A 421 -10.74 12.64 -27.09
N LEU A 422 -9.49 13.07 -26.99
CA LEU A 422 -8.41 12.71 -27.91
C LEU A 422 -7.31 11.92 -27.18
N ASP A 423 -6.75 10.91 -27.84
CA ASP A 423 -5.62 10.09 -27.38
C ASP A 423 -4.46 10.26 -28.37
N LEU A 424 -3.27 10.60 -27.88
CA LEU A 424 -2.07 10.78 -28.70
C LEU A 424 -1.36 9.44 -28.95
N GLN A 425 -1.00 9.18 -30.22
CA GLN A 425 -0.25 7.98 -30.57
C GLN A 425 1.16 8.04 -29.97
N ASN A 426 1.44 7.10 -29.06
CA ASN A 426 2.73 6.97 -28.39
C ASN A 426 3.19 8.25 -27.66
N ALA A 427 2.28 9.07 -27.12
CA ALA A 427 2.51 10.45 -26.65
C ALA A 427 3.95 10.81 -26.18
N TYR A 428 4.51 10.11 -25.19
CA TYR A 428 5.87 10.35 -24.69
C TYR A 428 6.98 9.97 -25.68
N GLY A 429 6.81 8.89 -26.44
CA GLY A 429 7.77 8.41 -27.44
C GLY A 429 7.67 9.12 -28.80
N SER A 430 6.63 9.93 -29.04
CA SER A 430 6.40 10.64 -30.31
C SER A 430 6.71 12.14 -30.29
N VAL A 431 7.15 12.72 -29.17
CA VAL A 431 7.61 14.11 -29.09
C VAL A 431 8.96 14.27 -29.83
N PRO A 432 9.07 15.06 -30.92
CA PRO A 432 10.36 15.35 -31.54
C PRO A 432 11.24 16.17 -30.62
N HIS A 433 12.56 15.98 -30.67
CA HIS A 433 13.48 16.79 -29.85
C HIS A 433 13.45 18.27 -30.26
N GLN A 434 13.27 18.56 -31.55
CA GLN A 434 13.14 19.92 -32.07
C GLN A 434 11.93 20.67 -31.51
N LEU A 435 10.80 19.98 -31.25
CA LEU A 435 9.63 20.59 -30.60
C LEU A 435 9.95 21.05 -29.17
N ILE A 436 10.85 20.34 -28.47
CA ILE A 436 11.32 20.73 -27.13
C ILE A 436 12.28 21.92 -27.22
N LYS A 437 13.18 21.98 -28.21
CA LYS A 437 14.07 23.13 -28.44
C LYS A 437 13.25 24.41 -28.66
N VAL A 438 12.35 24.38 -29.67
CA VAL A 438 11.45 25.50 -30.00
C VAL A 438 10.56 25.89 -28.81
N ALA A 439 10.07 24.93 -28.01
CA ALA A 439 9.31 25.25 -26.81
C ALA A 439 10.15 25.99 -25.75
N LEU A 440 11.37 25.51 -25.46
CA LEU A 440 12.25 26.16 -24.48
C LEU A 440 12.66 27.57 -24.95
N GLU A 441 12.91 27.76 -26.23
CA GLU A 441 13.20 29.06 -26.85
C GLU A 441 12.02 30.01 -26.76
N LYS A 442 10.83 29.60 -27.19
CA LYS A 442 9.63 30.44 -27.16
C LYS A 442 9.19 30.81 -25.75
N TYR A 443 9.41 29.96 -24.74
CA TYR A 443 9.20 30.33 -23.32
C TYR A 443 10.40 31.07 -22.69
N TYR A 444 11.29 31.65 -23.49
CA TYR A 444 12.43 32.48 -23.04
C TYR A 444 13.33 31.79 -22.00
N VAL A 445 13.49 30.46 -22.06
CA VAL A 445 14.35 29.72 -21.14
C VAL A 445 15.81 30.10 -21.42
N PRO A 446 16.60 30.54 -20.41
CA PRO A 446 17.98 30.94 -20.61
C PRO A 446 18.82 29.86 -21.31
N GLU A 447 19.58 30.27 -22.32
CA GLU A 447 20.42 29.39 -23.15
C GLU A 447 21.33 28.44 -22.34
N PRO A 448 22.00 28.83 -21.24
CA PRO A 448 22.81 27.92 -20.42
C PRO A 448 22.00 26.82 -19.69
N VAL A 449 20.67 26.84 -19.79
CA VAL A 449 19.75 25.78 -19.39
C VAL A 449 19.20 25.03 -20.62
N ARG A 450 18.94 25.70 -21.75
CA ARG A 450 18.56 25.04 -23.01
C ARG A 450 19.63 24.06 -23.49
N LEU A 451 20.87 24.54 -23.66
CA LEU A 451 22.04 23.74 -24.05
C LEU A 451 22.26 22.53 -23.12
N LEU A 452 21.97 22.69 -21.83
CA LEU A 452 22.09 21.61 -20.84
C LEU A 452 21.00 20.53 -21.01
N ILE A 453 19.79 20.92 -21.44
CA ILE A 453 18.69 19.99 -21.75
C ILE A 453 18.93 19.32 -23.10
N GLU A 454 19.44 20.05 -24.08
CA GLU A 454 19.79 19.51 -25.40
C GLU A 454 20.94 18.49 -25.30
N GLN A 455 22.06 18.85 -24.64
CA GLN A 455 23.17 17.93 -24.36
C GLN A 455 22.73 16.69 -23.55
N TYR A 456 21.66 16.79 -22.76
CA TYR A 456 21.02 15.62 -22.16
C TYR A 456 20.32 14.77 -23.22
N MET A 457 19.35 15.36 -23.93
CA MET A 457 18.47 14.69 -24.91
C MET A 457 19.23 14.05 -26.08
N ASP A 458 20.20 14.76 -26.67
CA ASP A 458 20.93 14.32 -27.86
C ASP A 458 21.84 13.11 -27.60
N GLY A 459 22.26 12.90 -26.34
CA GLY A 459 23.10 11.78 -25.91
C GLY A 459 22.35 10.64 -25.22
N LEU A 460 21.02 10.61 -25.29
CA LEU A 460 20.22 9.58 -24.60
C LEU A 460 20.34 8.21 -25.27
N MET A 461 20.81 7.24 -24.49
CA MET A 461 20.93 5.83 -24.90
C MET A 461 20.05 4.95 -24.02
N ILE A 462 19.28 4.05 -24.64
CA ILE A 462 18.39 3.11 -23.95
C ILE A 462 18.63 1.68 -24.44
N ARG A 463 18.59 0.72 -23.52
CA ARG A 463 18.55 -0.72 -23.82
C ARG A 463 17.53 -1.42 -22.94
N PHE A 464 17.04 -2.59 -23.33
CA PHE A 464 16.04 -3.34 -22.57
C PHE A 464 16.53 -4.73 -22.16
N THR A 465 16.33 -5.10 -20.89
CA THR A 465 16.51 -6.49 -20.44
C THR A 465 15.18 -7.23 -20.52
N VAL A 466 15.17 -8.37 -21.22
CA VAL A 466 14.05 -9.32 -21.29
C VAL A 466 14.47 -10.61 -20.55
N ASN A 467 13.53 -11.49 -20.21
CA ASN A 467 13.83 -12.75 -19.52
C ASN A 467 14.48 -13.79 -20.47
N GLY A 468 15.71 -13.52 -20.90
CA GLY A 468 16.54 -14.34 -21.78
C GLY A 468 17.73 -13.58 -22.40
N TYR A 469 17.57 -12.29 -22.68
CA TYR A 469 18.57 -11.46 -23.38
C TYR A 469 18.54 -9.99 -22.91
N THR A 470 19.56 -9.22 -23.28
CA THR A 470 19.57 -7.75 -23.24
C THR A 470 19.75 -7.22 -24.66
N THR A 471 19.09 -6.12 -24.99
CA THR A 471 19.29 -5.47 -26.30
C THR A 471 20.61 -4.69 -26.36
N SER A 472 21.05 -4.39 -27.58
CA SER A 472 21.99 -3.31 -27.88
C SER A 472 21.58 -1.95 -27.27
N TRP A 473 22.55 -1.04 -27.13
CA TRP A 473 22.30 0.36 -26.76
C TRP A 473 21.78 1.13 -27.99
N GLN A 474 20.53 1.60 -27.93
CA GLN A 474 19.92 2.39 -28.99
C GLN A 474 19.82 3.87 -28.61
N ARG A 475 20.06 4.77 -29.58
CA ARG A 475 19.94 6.22 -29.39
C ARG A 475 18.47 6.64 -29.46
N LEU A 476 18.00 7.39 -28.46
CA LEU A 476 16.65 7.93 -28.42
C LEU A 476 16.57 9.18 -29.31
N GLN A 477 16.39 9.01 -30.62
CA GLN A 477 16.34 10.12 -31.58
C GLN A 477 15.03 10.93 -31.45
N LYS A 478 13.90 10.29 -31.12
CA LYS A 478 12.66 10.97 -30.72
C LYS A 478 12.03 10.42 -29.44
N GLY A 479 11.25 11.28 -28.80
CA GLY A 479 10.57 11.03 -27.55
C GLY A 479 11.38 11.38 -26.30
N ILE A 480 10.70 11.29 -25.16
CA ILE A 480 11.19 11.63 -23.82
C ILE A 480 11.19 10.40 -22.91
N ILE A 481 12.23 10.25 -22.08
CA ILE A 481 12.42 9.05 -21.26
C ILE A 481 11.32 8.88 -20.19
N THR A 482 10.61 7.76 -20.29
CA THR A 482 9.59 7.34 -19.31
C THR A 482 10.20 7.07 -17.93
N GLY A 483 10.13 8.07 -17.05
CA GLY A 483 10.64 7.98 -15.67
C GLY A 483 11.87 8.83 -15.37
N CYS A 484 12.31 9.71 -16.29
CA CYS A 484 13.11 10.88 -15.92
C CYS A 484 12.23 11.92 -15.20
N THR A 485 12.86 12.80 -14.42
CA THR A 485 12.19 13.83 -13.62
C THR A 485 11.92 15.13 -14.39
N ILE A 486 12.75 15.46 -15.39
CA ILE A 486 12.56 16.65 -16.25
C ILE A 486 11.58 16.42 -17.40
N SER A 487 11.45 15.19 -17.90
CA SER A 487 10.57 14.85 -19.03
C SER A 487 9.09 15.27 -18.84
N VAL A 488 8.60 15.36 -17.60
CA VAL A 488 7.22 15.80 -17.30
C VAL A 488 7.02 17.29 -17.66
N ILE A 489 7.97 18.17 -17.31
CA ILE A 489 7.85 19.60 -17.61
C ILE A 489 8.15 19.89 -19.09
N LEU A 490 9.09 19.15 -19.71
CA LEU A 490 9.33 19.25 -21.16
C LEU A 490 8.09 18.84 -21.97
N PHE A 491 7.40 17.77 -21.57
CA PHE A 491 6.12 17.38 -22.18
C PHE A 491 5.05 18.46 -22.05
N VAL A 492 4.90 19.04 -20.86
CA VAL A 492 3.91 20.10 -20.62
C VAL A 492 4.22 21.36 -21.43
N ALA A 493 5.49 21.78 -21.54
CA ALA A 493 5.89 22.91 -22.37
C ALA A 493 5.59 22.66 -23.86
N ALA A 494 6.00 21.51 -24.40
CA ALA A 494 5.73 21.13 -25.78
C ALA A 494 4.23 21.04 -26.08
N MET A 495 3.44 20.37 -25.22
CA MET A 495 1.99 20.27 -25.40
C MET A 495 1.29 21.63 -25.30
N ASN A 496 1.70 22.53 -24.41
CA ASN A 496 1.13 23.87 -24.35
C ASN A 496 1.37 24.65 -25.65
N LEU A 497 2.56 24.50 -26.26
CA LEU A 497 2.92 25.13 -27.53
C LEU A 497 2.09 24.59 -28.72
N VAL A 498 1.64 23.33 -28.65
CA VAL A 498 0.72 22.69 -29.62
C VAL A 498 -0.74 23.08 -29.36
N MET A 499 -1.14 23.26 -28.10
CA MET A 499 -2.53 23.58 -27.74
C MET A 499 -2.90 25.05 -27.92
N LYS A 500 -1.96 26.00 -27.75
CA LYS A 500 -2.22 27.45 -27.72
C LYS A 500 -3.12 27.98 -28.87
N PRO A 501 -2.93 27.60 -30.15
CA PRO A 501 -3.74 28.09 -31.28
C PRO A 501 -5.23 27.73 -31.16
N ALA A 502 -5.50 26.51 -30.70
CA ALA A 502 -6.84 25.94 -30.65
C ALA A 502 -7.73 26.60 -29.58
N LEU A 503 -7.14 27.39 -28.67
CA LEU A 503 -7.83 28.11 -27.61
C LEU A 503 -8.62 29.33 -28.12
N GLY A 504 -8.15 30.00 -29.19
CA GLY A 504 -8.82 31.15 -29.79
C GLY A 504 -9.97 30.78 -30.73
N GLN A 505 -9.95 29.55 -31.27
CA GLN A 505 -10.85 29.09 -32.33
C GLN A 505 -12.33 28.94 -31.92
N ALA A 506 -12.61 28.87 -30.62
CA ALA A 506 -13.97 28.70 -30.12
C ALA A 506 -14.13 29.20 -28.68
N ARG A 507 -15.35 29.65 -28.36
CA ARG A 507 -15.79 29.80 -26.97
C ARG A 507 -16.22 28.43 -26.44
N GLY A 508 -15.65 28.00 -25.30
CA GLY A 508 -16.13 26.82 -24.58
C GLY A 508 -17.44 27.09 -23.83
N PRO A 509 -18.12 26.08 -23.28
CA PRO A 509 -19.52 26.18 -22.85
C PRO A 509 -19.74 27.00 -21.56
N LYS A 510 -20.87 27.68 -21.49
CA LYS A 510 -21.36 28.41 -20.31
C LYS A 510 -22.14 27.48 -19.38
N THR A 511 -21.71 27.38 -18.12
CA THR A 511 -22.42 26.65 -17.06
C THR A 511 -23.71 27.36 -16.63
N ASP A 512 -24.59 26.67 -15.91
CA ASP A 512 -25.81 27.30 -15.36
C ASP A 512 -25.51 28.40 -14.32
N SER A 513 -24.32 28.37 -13.70
CA SER A 513 -23.80 29.46 -12.84
C SER A 513 -23.37 30.71 -13.61
N GLY A 514 -23.40 30.69 -14.95
CA GLY A 514 -23.00 31.79 -15.82
C GLY A 514 -21.52 31.80 -16.23
N ILE A 515 -20.68 30.97 -15.61
CA ILE A 515 -19.24 30.91 -15.89
C ILE A 515 -18.97 30.15 -17.18
N ARG A 516 -18.15 30.75 -18.07
CA ARG A 516 -17.78 30.17 -19.37
C ARG A 516 -16.46 29.40 -19.27
N GLN A 517 -16.51 28.12 -19.63
CA GLN A 517 -15.36 27.23 -19.65
C GLN A 517 -14.47 27.49 -20.88
N ARG A 518 -13.18 27.15 -20.77
CA ARG A 518 -12.27 27.08 -21.93
C ARG A 518 -12.68 25.93 -22.87
N PRO A 519 -12.48 26.07 -24.19
CA PRO A 519 -12.93 25.08 -25.19
C PRO A 519 -12.12 23.78 -25.17
N LEU A 520 -10.95 23.79 -24.54
CA LEU A 520 -10.00 22.69 -24.47
C LEU A 520 -9.51 22.56 -23.01
N LYS A 521 -9.41 21.33 -22.53
CA LYS A 521 -8.83 20.97 -21.22
C LYS A 521 -7.89 19.78 -21.41
N ALA A 522 -6.81 19.74 -20.64
CA ALA A 522 -5.69 18.83 -20.82
C ALA A 522 -5.20 18.26 -19.49
N PHE A 523 -4.83 16.99 -19.49
CA PHE A 523 -4.15 16.35 -18.37
C PHE A 523 -3.02 15.48 -18.92
N MET A 524 -1.84 16.08 -19.07
CA MET A 524 -0.75 15.53 -19.89
C MET A 524 -1.24 15.33 -21.33
N ASP A 525 -1.35 14.08 -21.79
CA ASP A 525 -1.77 13.63 -23.11
C ASP A 525 -3.29 13.39 -23.24
N ASP A 526 -4.03 13.26 -22.13
CA ASP A 526 -5.50 13.21 -22.12
C ASP A 526 -6.05 14.61 -22.48
N LEU A 527 -6.39 14.85 -23.75
CA LEU A 527 -7.04 16.10 -24.20
C LEU A 527 -8.56 15.92 -24.29
N THR A 528 -9.32 16.94 -23.86
CA THR A 528 -10.78 16.99 -23.95
C THR A 528 -11.23 18.35 -24.49
N VAL A 529 -11.83 18.36 -25.68
CA VAL A 529 -12.52 19.52 -26.26
C VAL A 529 -13.97 19.55 -25.77
N THR A 530 -14.47 20.73 -25.42
CA THR A 530 -15.87 20.96 -25.00
C THR A 530 -16.39 22.26 -25.62
N THR A 531 -17.48 22.23 -26.39
CA THR A 531 -18.06 23.40 -27.07
C THR A 531 -19.59 23.34 -27.11
N GLU A 532 -20.25 24.48 -27.35
CA GLU A 532 -21.72 24.58 -27.47
C GLU A 532 -22.23 24.15 -28.86
N SER A 533 -21.35 24.03 -29.85
CA SER A 533 -21.69 23.62 -31.23
C SER A 533 -20.64 22.67 -31.81
N VAL A 534 -21.11 21.74 -32.65
CA VAL A 534 -20.27 20.83 -33.45
C VAL A 534 -19.42 21.61 -34.47
N ILE A 535 -19.90 22.76 -34.94
CA ILE A 535 -19.13 23.63 -35.84
C ILE A 535 -17.91 24.17 -35.09
N SER A 536 -18.10 24.70 -33.89
CA SER A 536 -17.00 25.15 -33.01
C SER A 536 -16.03 24.02 -32.66
N ALA A 537 -16.54 22.80 -32.43
CA ALA A 537 -15.67 21.63 -32.23
C ALA A 537 -14.79 21.34 -33.45
N ARG A 538 -15.32 21.48 -34.68
CA ARG A 538 -14.55 21.30 -35.92
C ARG A 538 -13.44 22.33 -36.09
N TYR A 539 -13.65 23.60 -35.75
CA TYR A 539 -12.58 24.62 -35.77
C TYR A 539 -11.45 24.29 -34.79
N VAL A 540 -11.78 23.92 -33.54
CA VAL A 540 -10.80 23.49 -32.53
C VAL A 540 -10.05 22.23 -33.00
N LEU A 541 -10.74 21.22 -33.53
CA LEU A 541 -10.12 19.98 -34.03
C LEU A 541 -9.25 20.21 -35.27
N ARG A 542 -9.63 21.13 -36.17
CA ARG A 542 -8.83 21.50 -37.36
C ARG A 542 -7.54 22.19 -36.94
N SER A 543 -7.62 23.14 -36.00
CA SER A 543 -6.45 23.83 -35.44
C SER A 543 -5.53 22.88 -34.66
N LEU A 544 -6.07 21.99 -33.83
CA LEU A 544 -5.29 20.92 -33.18
C LEU A 544 -4.67 19.95 -34.20
N SER A 545 -5.36 19.64 -35.30
CA SER A 545 -4.81 18.78 -36.36
C SER A 545 -3.64 19.47 -37.09
N LYS A 546 -3.77 20.75 -37.45
CA LYS A 546 -2.66 21.56 -38.00
C LYS A 546 -1.47 21.58 -37.04
N ALA A 547 -1.70 21.98 -35.79
CA ALA A 547 -0.64 22.16 -34.79
C ALA A 547 0.05 20.84 -34.40
N ALA A 548 -0.69 19.72 -34.35
CA ALA A 548 -0.11 18.40 -34.13
C ALA A 548 0.73 17.94 -35.35
N SER A 549 0.25 18.16 -36.58
CA SER A 549 1.01 17.82 -37.79
C SER A 549 2.29 18.65 -37.94
N TRP A 550 2.25 19.96 -37.69
CA TRP A 550 3.45 20.83 -37.61
C TRP A 550 4.43 20.32 -36.55
N ALA A 551 3.91 19.88 -35.40
CA ALA A 551 4.70 19.27 -34.34
C ALA A 551 5.17 17.82 -34.62
N ARG A 552 4.98 17.29 -35.84
CA ARG A 552 5.22 15.89 -36.26
C ARG A 552 4.53 14.82 -35.37
N MET A 553 3.46 15.19 -34.64
CA MET A 553 2.68 14.32 -33.74
C MET A 553 1.37 13.83 -34.37
N LYS A 554 0.91 12.63 -33.97
CA LYS A 554 -0.31 12.01 -34.50
C LYS A 554 -1.31 11.60 -33.40
N PHE A 555 -2.59 11.83 -33.64
CA PHE A 555 -3.69 11.34 -32.80
C PHE A 555 -4.09 9.91 -33.19
N LYS A 556 -4.47 9.08 -32.21
CA LYS A 556 -4.95 7.71 -32.46
C LYS A 556 -6.48 7.69 -32.52
N ALA A 557 -7.07 8.11 -33.64
CA ALA A 557 -8.52 8.34 -33.75
C ALA A 557 -9.39 7.12 -33.36
N LYS A 558 -8.93 5.89 -33.62
CA LYS A 558 -9.58 4.64 -33.16
C LYS A 558 -9.77 4.55 -31.63
N LYS A 559 -9.05 5.34 -30.83
CA LYS A 559 -9.25 5.51 -29.37
C LYS A 559 -9.93 6.83 -28.99
N CYS A 560 -9.78 7.90 -29.78
CA CYS A 560 -10.52 9.14 -29.60
C CYS A 560 -12.03 8.85 -29.57
N ARG A 561 -12.83 9.63 -28.83
CA ARG A 561 -14.29 9.45 -28.79
C ARG A 561 -15.00 10.80 -28.84
N LYS A 562 -16.18 10.82 -29.44
CA LYS A 562 -17.09 11.99 -29.44
C LYS A 562 -18.38 11.69 -28.67
N LEU A 563 -18.92 12.72 -28.04
CA LEU A 563 -20.27 12.79 -27.50
C LEU A 563 -20.89 14.09 -28.01
N VAL A 564 -21.92 13.99 -28.85
CA VAL A 564 -22.66 15.15 -29.36
C VAL A 564 -24.09 15.07 -28.83
N MET A 565 -24.54 16.15 -28.21
CA MET A 565 -25.89 16.34 -27.70
C MET A 565 -26.56 17.49 -28.45
N ARG A 566 -27.81 17.28 -28.87
CA ARG A 566 -28.68 18.29 -29.47
C ARG A 566 -30.01 18.33 -28.73
N ARG A 567 -30.45 19.50 -28.30
CA ARG A 567 -31.62 19.71 -27.42
C ARG A 567 -31.67 18.73 -26.22
N GLY A 568 -30.52 18.49 -25.58
CA GLY A 568 -30.34 17.56 -24.47
C GLY A 568 -30.35 16.05 -24.81
N LYS A 569 -30.54 15.66 -26.08
CA LYS A 569 -30.52 14.26 -26.55
C LYS A 569 -29.22 13.94 -27.31
N ILE A 570 -28.69 12.71 -27.21
CA ILE A 570 -27.48 12.30 -27.94
C ILE A 570 -27.79 12.22 -29.46
N CYS A 571 -26.84 12.62 -30.30
CA CYS A 571 -26.99 12.65 -31.76
C CYS A 571 -25.71 12.19 -32.48
N ASP A 572 -25.58 10.87 -32.68
CA ASP A 572 -24.37 10.27 -33.28
C ASP A 572 -24.22 10.50 -34.80
N LYS A 573 -25.27 10.97 -35.48
CA LYS A 573 -25.29 11.28 -36.92
C LYS A 573 -24.23 12.32 -37.35
N LEU A 574 -23.77 13.17 -36.43
CA LEU A 574 -22.87 14.28 -36.73
C LEU A 574 -21.40 13.80 -36.72
N GLN A 575 -20.76 13.80 -37.89
CA GLN A 575 -19.37 13.38 -38.03
C GLN A 575 -18.37 14.47 -37.60
N LEU A 576 -17.28 14.01 -36.99
CA LEU A 576 -16.14 14.76 -36.49
C LEU A 576 -14.90 13.92 -36.79
N GLU A 577 -13.83 14.57 -37.21
CA GLU A 577 -12.58 13.94 -37.63
C GLU A 577 -11.38 14.63 -36.95
N VAL A 578 -10.25 13.93 -36.91
CA VAL A 578 -8.95 14.47 -36.48
C VAL A 578 -7.87 13.93 -37.41
N GLN A 579 -7.04 14.82 -37.96
CA GLN A 579 -6.01 14.49 -38.97
C GLN A 579 -6.54 13.59 -40.13
N GLY A 580 -7.80 13.78 -40.54
CA GLY A 580 -8.46 13.03 -41.61
C GLY A 580 -9.13 11.71 -41.19
N GLU A 581 -8.89 11.21 -39.97
CA GLU A 581 -9.57 10.00 -39.46
C GLU A 581 -10.88 10.33 -38.73
N ARG A 582 -11.96 9.59 -39.02
CA ARG A 582 -13.25 9.67 -38.30
C ARG A 582 -13.08 9.34 -36.82
N ILE A 583 -13.63 10.20 -35.96
CA ILE A 583 -13.75 9.95 -34.52
C ILE A 583 -15.03 9.12 -34.25
N PRO A 584 -14.91 7.91 -33.67
CA PRO A 584 -16.07 7.08 -33.32
C PRO A 584 -16.86 7.64 -32.11
N ALA A 585 -18.16 7.37 -32.08
CA ALA A 585 -19.05 7.85 -31.03
C ALA A 585 -18.93 7.04 -29.72
N ILE A 586 -19.33 7.64 -28.59
CA ILE A 586 -19.54 6.91 -27.31
C ILE A 586 -20.56 5.76 -27.46
N ALA A 587 -21.50 5.86 -28.40
CA ALA A 587 -22.43 4.79 -28.73
C ALA A 587 -21.77 3.54 -29.32
N GLU A 588 -20.65 3.70 -30.03
CA GLU A 588 -19.87 2.58 -30.58
C GLU A 588 -19.08 1.89 -29.46
N GLN A 589 -18.37 2.65 -28.62
CA GLN A 589 -17.69 2.14 -27.43
C GLN A 589 -17.59 3.21 -26.32
N PRO A 590 -17.94 2.90 -25.05
CA PRO A 590 -17.85 3.83 -23.93
C PRO A 590 -16.39 4.17 -23.58
N ILE A 591 -16.14 5.41 -23.16
CA ILE A 591 -14.79 5.89 -22.80
C ILE A 591 -14.56 5.89 -21.29
N LYS A 592 -13.30 5.74 -20.88
CA LYS A 592 -12.85 6.03 -19.52
C LYS A 592 -11.80 7.15 -19.56
N SER A 593 -12.17 8.34 -19.06
CA SER A 593 -11.29 9.52 -18.99
C SER A 593 -11.03 9.86 -17.52
N LEU A 594 -9.76 10.12 -17.16
CA LEU A 594 -9.30 10.54 -15.82
C LEU A 594 -9.82 9.68 -14.62
N GLY A 595 -10.26 8.46 -14.89
CA GLY A 595 -10.79 7.52 -13.91
C GLY A 595 -12.30 7.26 -14.01
N LYS A 596 -13.09 8.18 -14.56
CA LYS A 596 -14.55 8.06 -14.73
C LYS A 596 -14.90 7.44 -16.08
N LYS A 597 -15.87 6.52 -16.09
CA LYS A 597 -16.49 5.95 -17.29
C LYS A 597 -17.68 6.79 -17.76
N PHE A 598 -17.76 7.05 -19.05
CA PHE A 598 -18.89 7.71 -19.71
C PHE A 598 -19.51 6.77 -20.75
N ASP A 599 -20.84 6.65 -20.73
CA ASP A 599 -21.63 5.80 -21.62
C ASP A 599 -22.84 6.56 -22.21
N VAL A 600 -23.57 5.94 -23.14
CA VAL A 600 -24.77 6.53 -23.79
C VAL A 600 -25.88 6.89 -22.79
N LYS A 601 -25.96 6.19 -21.65
CA LYS A 601 -26.97 6.48 -20.63
C LYS A 601 -26.65 7.76 -19.84
N LEU A 602 -25.37 8.19 -19.86
CA LEU A 602 -24.85 9.36 -19.15
C LEU A 602 -25.29 9.33 -17.68
N SER A 603 -25.15 8.15 -17.06
CA SER A 603 -25.72 7.84 -15.75
C SER A 603 -24.84 6.85 -14.99
N ASP A 604 -24.43 7.24 -13.78
CA ASP A 604 -23.53 6.42 -12.95
C ASP A 604 -24.16 5.12 -12.42
N LYS A 605 -25.41 4.78 -12.77
CA LYS A 605 -26.08 3.50 -12.40
C LYS A 605 -25.21 2.27 -12.70
N LYS A 606 -24.58 2.18 -13.88
CA LYS A 606 -23.69 1.06 -14.23
C LYS A 606 -22.40 1.08 -13.40
N ASN A 607 -21.81 2.25 -13.21
CA ASN A 607 -20.60 2.45 -12.41
C ASN A 607 -20.83 2.12 -10.92
N ILE A 608 -22.04 2.36 -10.41
CA ILE A 608 -22.48 2.00 -9.07
C ILE A 608 -22.56 0.48 -8.90
N GLU A 609 -23.14 -0.26 -9.84
CA GLU A 609 -23.21 -1.72 -9.71
C GLU A 609 -21.85 -2.40 -9.96
N GLU A 610 -21.02 -1.85 -10.86
CA GLU A 610 -19.60 -2.25 -10.97
C GLU A 610 -18.84 -2.03 -9.64
N PHE A 611 -19.11 -0.93 -8.93
CA PHE A 611 -18.55 -0.67 -7.60
C PHE A 611 -19.07 -1.67 -6.56
N LYS A 612 -20.37 -1.97 -6.54
CA LYS A 612 -20.92 -3.01 -5.65
C LYS A 612 -20.31 -4.38 -5.93
N GLN A 613 -20.09 -4.75 -7.20
CA GLN A 613 -19.45 -6.02 -7.56
C GLN A 613 -17.99 -6.05 -7.13
N GLN A 614 -17.19 -5.02 -7.41
CA GLN A 614 -15.79 -4.93 -6.95
C GLN A 614 -15.67 -5.03 -5.41
N MET A 615 -16.68 -4.56 -4.67
CA MET A 615 -16.77 -4.71 -3.23
C MET A 615 -17.19 -6.12 -2.78
N ARG A 616 -18.01 -6.85 -3.56
CA ARG A 616 -18.29 -8.28 -3.36
C ARG A 616 -17.02 -9.11 -3.61
N ASP A 617 -16.47 -9.03 -4.82
CA ASP A 617 -15.25 -9.72 -5.26
C ASP A 617 -14.09 -9.51 -4.28
N GLY A 618 -13.91 -8.27 -3.80
CA GLY A 618 -12.86 -7.91 -2.86
C GLY A 618 -13.04 -8.49 -1.46
N LEU A 619 -14.28 -8.62 -0.97
CA LEU A 619 -14.57 -9.27 0.32
C LEU A 619 -14.41 -10.79 0.21
N GLU A 620 -14.88 -11.38 -0.88
CA GLU A 620 -14.77 -12.82 -1.17
C GLU A 620 -13.31 -13.26 -1.39
N ALA A 621 -12.50 -12.47 -2.11
CA ALA A 621 -11.07 -12.71 -2.24
C ALA A 621 -10.32 -12.62 -0.89
N ILE A 622 -10.76 -11.75 0.03
CA ILE A 622 -10.22 -11.70 1.40
C ILE A 622 -10.69 -12.91 2.21
N GLU A 623 -11.95 -13.33 2.09
CA GLU A 623 -12.47 -14.50 2.79
C GLU A 623 -11.76 -15.79 2.35
N ASN A 624 -11.59 -15.97 1.04
CA ASN A 624 -10.93 -17.12 0.43
C ASN A 624 -9.39 -17.08 0.50
N SER A 625 -8.80 -16.04 1.11
CA SER A 625 -7.35 -15.90 1.27
C SER A 625 -6.70 -16.95 2.20
N GLU A 626 -7.49 -17.74 2.94
CA GLU A 626 -7.09 -18.65 4.02
C GLU A 626 -6.34 -18.01 5.21
N LEU A 627 -6.23 -16.67 5.26
CA LEU A 627 -5.60 -15.98 6.38
C LEU A 627 -6.48 -16.04 7.65
N PRO A 628 -5.87 -16.12 8.85
CA PRO A 628 -6.55 -15.81 10.11
C PRO A 628 -7.31 -14.48 10.08
N GLY A 629 -8.50 -14.44 10.69
CA GLY A 629 -9.45 -13.31 10.56
C GLY A 629 -8.88 -11.92 10.88
N ARG A 630 -8.05 -11.79 11.92
CA ARG A 630 -7.33 -10.53 12.23
C ARG A 630 -6.51 -9.95 11.06
N TYR A 631 -5.97 -10.82 10.18
CA TYR A 631 -5.25 -10.40 8.97
C TYR A 631 -6.21 -10.10 7.81
N LYS A 632 -7.37 -10.77 7.72
CA LYS A 632 -8.46 -10.41 6.78
C LYS A 632 -8.99 -8.99 7.06
N VAL A 633 -9.18 -8.65 8.34
CA VAL A 633 -9.55 -7.30 8.80
C VAL A 633 -8.50 -6.26 8.38
N TRP A 634 -7.21 -6.58 8.47
CA TRP A 634 -6.12 -5.73 7.95
C TRP A 634 -6.18 -5.56 6.42
N CYS A 635 -6.41 -6.65 5.67
CA CYS A 635 -6.57 -6.62 4.22
C CYS A 635 -7.75 -5.73 3.76
N TYR A 636 -8.83 -5.68 4.54
CA TYR A 636 -9.91 -4.72 4.30
C TYR A 636 -9.43 -3.28 4.51
N GLN A 637 -8.93 -2.95 5.71
CA GLN A 637 -8.59 -1.57 6.09
C GLN A 637 -7.54 -0.93 5.17
N TYR A 638 -6.48 -1.68 4.82
CA TYR A 638 -5.34 -1.14 4.07
C TYR A 638 -5.27 -1.61 2.61
N GLY A 639 -6.24 -2.43 2.18
CA GLY A 639 -6.26 -3.03 0.83
C GLY A 639 -7.53 -2.74 0.04
N LEU A 640 -8.70 -2.98 0.63
CA LEU A 640 -9.99 -2.84 -0.07
C LEU A 640 -10.59 -1.44 0.10
N LEU A 641 -10.70 -0.95 1.35
CA LEU A 641 -11.26 0.38 1.62
C LEU A 641 -10.54 1.52 0.88
N PRO A 642 -9.19 1.58 0.81
CA PRO A 642 -8.50 2.64 0.06
C PRO A 642 -8.73 2.61 -1.45
N ARG A 643 -9.21 1.47 -1.99
CA ARG A 643 -9.63 1.37 -3.40
C ARG A 643 -11.07 1.83 -3.60
N ALA A 644 -11.93 1.58 -2.62
CA ALA A 644 -13.33 1.98 -2.60
C ALA A 644 -13.50 3.52 -2.56
N VAL A 645 -12.59 4.22 -1.88
CA VAL A 645 -12.58 5.69 -1.78
C VAL A 645 -12.55 6.39 -3.14
N TRP A 646 -11.77 5.92 -4.12
CA TRP A 646 -11.67 6.63 -5.41
C TRP A 646 -12.98 6.61 -6.24
N PRO A 647 -13.69 5.48 -6.41
CA PRO A 647 -15.05 5.47 -6.93
C PRO A 647 -16.01 6.37 -6.14
N MET A 648 -15.93 6.39 -4.81
CA MET A 648 -16.77 7.28 -3.97
C MET A 648 -16.54 8.76 -4.26
N THR A 649 -15.31 9.19 -4.53
CA THR A 649 -15.04 10.57 -4.95
C THR A 649 -15.72 10.86 -6.30
N MET A 650 -15.41 10.06 -7.32
CA MET A 650 -15.59 10.41 -8.75
C MET A 650 -17.00 10.14 -9.31
N TYR A 651 -17.76 9.24 -8.69
CA TYR A 651 -19.11 8.88 -9.14
C TYR A 651 -20.18 9.45 -8.20
N ASP A 652 -21.36 9.75 -8.74
CA ASP A 652 -22.52 10.24 -7.97
C ASP A 652 -23.24 9.06 -7.26
N ILE A 653 -22.51 8.34 -6.41
CA ILE A 653 -23.01 7.22 -5.60
C ILE A 653 -23.89 7.78 -4.47
N PRO A 654 -25.17 7.37 -4.33
CA PRO A 654 -26.00 7.76 -3.19
C PRO A 654 -25.54 7.15 -1.88
N LEU A 655 -25.68 7.86 -0.76
CA LEU A 655 -25.31 7.39 0.59
C LEU A 655 -25.94 6.02 0.92
N THR A 656 -27.20 5.79 0.55
CA THR A 656 -27.92 4.52 0.79
C THR A 656 -27.27 3.30 0.15
N VAL A 657 -26.51 3.46 -0.94
CA VAL A 657 -25.70 2.40 -1.54
C VAL A 657 -24.44 2.12 -0.71
N VAL A 658 -23.85 3.16 -0.12
CA VAL A 658 -22.68 3.03 0.75
C VAL A 658 -23.07 2.32 2.05
N GLU A 659 -24.23 2.65 2.63
CA GLU A 659 -24.84 1.94 3.76
C GLU A 659 -25.14 0.46 3.45
N GLU A 660 -25.59 0.15 2.21
CA GLU A 660 -25.79 -1.22 1.74
C GLU A 660 -24.47 -2.01 1.71
N VAL A 661 -23.40 -1.39 1.20
CA VAL A 661 -22.06 -2.00 1.19
C VAL A 661 -21.47 -2.08 2.60
N GLU A 662 -21.64 -1.08 3.47
CA GLU A 662 -21.16 -1.14 4.86
C GLU A 662 -21.87 -2.26 5.65
N ARG A 663 -23.16 -2.51 5.42
CA ARG A 663 -23.85 -3.67 6.00
C ARG A 663 -23.24 -5.01 5.55
N ARG A 664 -22.82 -5.14 4.28
CA ARG A 664 -22.09 -6.32 3.76
C ARG A 664 -20.69 -6.44 4.37
N VAL A 665 -19.94 -5.35 4.44
CA VAL A 665 -18.61 -5.26 5.07
C VAL A 665 -18.66 -5.62 6.56
N SER A 666 -19.60 -5.04 7.31
CA SER A 666 -19.74 -5.24 8.75
C SER A 666 -20.04 -6.69 9.11
N ARG A 667 -20.78 -7.44 8.27
CA ARG A 667 -20.96 -8.90 8.48
C ARG A 667 -19.64 -9.65 8.38
N HIS A 668 -18.82 -9.34 7.38
CA HIS A 668 -17.49 -9.93 7.21
C HIS A 668 -16.55 -9.57 8.37
N LEU A 669 -16.49 -8.30 8.77
CA LEU A 669 -15.66 -7.86 9.90
C LEU A 669 -16.04 -8.56 11.21
N ARG A 670 -17.33 -8.77 11.50
CA ARG A 670 -17.78 -9.54 12.66
C ARG A 670 -17.31 -10.99 12.60
N LYS A 671 -17.49 -11.67 11.45
CA LYS A 671 -17.02 -13.05 11.21
C LYS A 671 -15.51 -13.16 11.45
N TRP A 672 -14.73 -12.23 10.90
CA TRP A 672 -13.27 -12.22 11.00
C TRP A 672 -12.72 -11.84 12.39
N LEU A 673 -13.49 -11.11 13.20
CA LEU A 673 -13.17 -10.82 14.60
C LEU A 673 -13.69 -11.91 15.57
N GLY A 674 -14.46 -12.90 15.09
CA GLY A 674 -15.03 -13.96 15.91
C GLY A 674 -16.14 -13.48 16.86
N VAL A 675 -16.80 -12.37 16.53
CA VAL A 675 -17.89 -11.76 17.33
C VAL A 675 -19.26 -12.03 16.69
N PRO A 676 -20.36 -12.08 17.49
CA PRO A 676 -21.68 -12.43 16.96
C PRO A 676 -22.20 -11.43 15.91
N PRO A 677 -23.05 -11.86 14.96
CA PRO A 677 -23.69 -10.97 13.98
C PRO A 677 -24.43 -9.78 14.62
N GLY A 678 -24.98 -9.97 15.82
CA GLY A 678 -25.72 -8.95 16.58
C GLY A 678 -24.89 -7.82 17.20
N LEU A 679 -23.56 -7.83 17.14
CA LEU A 679 -22.73 -6.69 17.60
C LEU A 679 -23.08 -5.43 16.78
N THR A 680 -23.38 -4.30 17.41
CA THR A 680 -23.68 -3.05 16.68
C THR A 680 -22.46 -2.49 15.96
N SER A 681 -22.67 -1.76 14.85
CA SER A 681 -21.57 -1.15 14.07
C SER A 681 -20.80 -0.09 14.89
N ILE A 682 -21.43 0.49 15.92
CA ILE A 682 -20.79 1.35 16.92
C ILE A 682 -19.58 0.62 17.53
N GLY A 683 -19.73 -0.63 17.96
CA GLY A 683 -18.64 -1.42 18.53
C GLY A 683 -17.53 -1.85 17.56
N LEU A 684 -17.71 -1.61 16.25
CA LEU A 684 -16.67 -1.79 15.23
C LEU A 684 -15.94 -0.47 14.91
N TYR A 685 -16.66 0.65 14.84
CA TYR A 685 -16.17 1.88 14.22
C TYR A 685 -16.00 3.07 15.17
N SER A 686 -16.66 3.09 16.33
CA SER A 686 -16.62 4.22 17.27
C SER A 686 -15.20 4.56 17.73
N LYS A 687 -15.00 5.84 18.02
CA LYS A 687 -13.79 6.45 18.57
C LYS A 687 -14.00 7.05 19.96
N THR A 688 -15.25 7.22 20.39
CA THR A 688 -15.66 7.65 21.74
C THR A 688 -16.07 6.49 22.66
N ALA A 689 -16.23 5.28 22.13
CA ALA A 689 -16.48 4.09 22.93
C ALA A 689 -15.32 3.79 23.89
N LYS A 690 -15.65 3.28 25.09
CA LYS A 690 -14.66 2.82 26.10
C LYS A 690 -13.66 1.80 25.53
N LEU A 691 -14.05 1.08 24.48
CA LEU A 691 -13.20 0.22 23.66
C LEU A 691 -13.17 0.75 22.22
N GLN A 692 -12.05 1.35 21.82
CA GLN A 692 -11.83 1.86 20.47
C GLN A 692 -11.11 0.81 19.63
N LEU A 693 -11.71 0.38 18.50
CA LEU A 693 -11.02 -0.42 17.47
C LEU A 693 -10.36 0.47 16.41
N PRO A 694 -9.26 0.02 15.76
CA PRO A 694 -8.50 0.82 14.82
C PRO A 694 -9.04 0.73 13.37
N LEU A 695 -10.37 0.52 13.25
CA LEU A 695 -11.12 0.41 12.00
C LEU A 695 -11.79 1.75 11.66
N THR A 696 -12.06 1.99 10.38
CA THR A 696 -12.87 3.14 9.91
C THR A 696 -14.15 2.67 9.24
N SER A 697 -15.25 3.38 9.47
CA SER A 697 -16.51 3.19 8.74
C SER A 697 -16.35 3.62 7.28
N MET A 698 -17.04 2.93 6.39
CA MET A 698 -17.11 3.27 4.97
C MET A 698 -18.07 4.46 4.73
N GLU A 699 -19.15 4.57 5.51
CA GLU A 699 -20.04 5.73 5.57
C GLU A 699 -19.25 7.01 5.92
N GLU A 700 -18.38 6.93 6.94
CA GLU A 700 -17.52 8.04 7.38
C GLU A 700 -16.51 8.43 6.30
N GLU A 701 -15.73 7.48 5.76
CA GLU A 701 -14.78 7.79 4.69
C GLU A 701 -15.47 8.35 3.44
N TYR A 702 -16.68 7.90 3.11
CA TYR A 702 -17.49 8.47 2.03
C TYR A 702 -17.85 9.94 2.30
N LYS A 703 -18.46 10.24 3.46
CA LYS A 703 -18.91 11.60 3.82
C LYS A 703 -17.73 12.56 3.88
N VAL A 704 -16.63 12.16 4.52
CA VAL A 704 -15.37 12.92 4.60
C VAL A 704 -14.75 13.13 3.22
N THR A 705 -14.78 12.12 2.34
CA THR A 705 -14.25 12.22 0.98
C THR A 705 -15.10 13.13 0.09
N LYS A 706 -16.43 13.07 0.17
CA LYS A 706 -17.34 13.97 -0.56
C LYS A 706 -17.24 15.41 -0.05
N ALA A 707 -17.19 15.63 1.27
CA ALA A 707 -16.96 16.96 1.86
C ALA A 707 -15.61 17.56 1.42
N ARG A 708 -14.54 16.76 1.46
CA ARG A 708 -13.23 17.16 0.92
C ARG A 708 -13.29 17.47 -0.58
N ALA A 709 -13.99 16.67 -1.37
CA ALA A 709 -14.12 16.91 -2.81
C ALA A 709 -14.89 18.21 -3.11
N GLN A 710 -15.95 18.50 -2.36
CA GLN A 710 -16.70 19.75 -2.47
C GLN A 710 -15.79 20.97 -2.19
N LEU A 711 -15.01 20.93 -1.11
CA LEU A 711 -14.00 21.94 -0.80
C LEU A 711 -12.88 22.03 -1.83
N MET A 712 -12.46 20.91 -2.43
CA MET A 712 -11.43 20.91 -3.49
C MET A 712 -11.92 21.52 -4.81
N LEU A 713 -13.23 21.66 -5.01
CA LEU A 713 -13.82 22.42 -6.11
C LEU A 713 -14.02 23.89 -5.71
N GLN A 714 -14.60 24.16 -4.54
CA GLN A 714 -14.87 25.51 -4.03
C GLN A 714 -13.60 26.32 -3.75
N GLU A 715 -12.57 25.72 -3.15
CA GLU A 715 -11.24 26.31 -2.92
C GLU A 715 -10.26 25.99 -4.06
N SER A 716 -10.74 25.78 -5.30
CA SER A 716 -9.83 25.62 -6.43
C SER A 716 -9.09 26.92 -6.75
N ARG A 717 -7.86 26.79 -7.25
CA ARG A 717 -7.05 27.89 -7.78
C ARG A 717 -7.48 28.32 -9.18
N ASP A 718 -8.22 27.46 -9.87
CA ASP A 718 -8.85 27.77 -11.16
C ASP A 718 -10.22 28.40 -10.87
N GLU A 719 -10.36 29.70 -11.12
CA GLU A 719 -11.61 30.44 -10.91
C GLU A 719 -12.76 29.87 -11.76
N LEU A 720 -12.44 29.31 -12.94
CA LEU A 720 -13.42 28.63 -13.78
C LEU A 720 -13.88 27.28 -13.20
N VAL A 721 -13.27 26.77 -12.12
CA VAL A 721 -13.78 25.65 -11.32
C VAL A 721 -14.58 26.14 -10.13
N SER A 722 -14.03 27.06 -9.34
CA SER A 722 -14.63 27.48 -8.06
C SER A 722 -15.93 28.25 -8.25
N GLN A 723 -16.00 29.10 -9.28
CA GLN A 723 -17.19 29.87 -9.61
C GLN A 723 -18.24 29.07 -10.42
N ALA A 724 -17.89 27.89 -10.97
CA ALA A 724 -18.76 27.10 -11.85
C ALA A 724 -19.96 26.41 -11.16
N GLY A 725 -20.21 26.68 -9.87
CA GLY A 725 -21.41 26.23 -9.14
C GLY A 725 -21.58 24.71 -9.00
N ILE A 726 -20.50 23.93 -9.16
CA ILE A 726 -20.53 22.47 -9.30
C ILE A 726 -21.14 21.79 -8.06
N ARG A 727 -22.14 20.92 -8.28
CA ARG A 727 -22.89 20.23 -7.21
C ARG A 727 -22.60 18.73 -7.19
N LEU A 728 -21.80 18.26 -6.22
CA LEU A 728 -21.53 16.83 -6.03
C LEU A 728 -22.76 16.08 -5.49
N ARG A 729 -23.35 15.20 -6.30
CA ARG A 729 -24.59 14.51 -5.91
C ARG A 729 -24.28 13.32 -5.00
N SER A 730 -25.03 13.23 -3.90
CA SER A 730 -24.78 12.28 -2.81
C SER A 730 -26.04 11.52 -2.33
N GLY A 731 -27.19 11.76 -2.95
CA GLY A 731 -28.47 11.11 -2.65
C GLY A 731 -29.58 12.13 -2.40
N LYS A 732 -30.66 11.70 -1.73
CA LYS A 732 -31.68 12.58 -1.13
C LYS A 732 -31.52 12.76 0.40
N THR A 733 -30.80 11.84 1.06
CA THR A 733 -30.74 11.73 2.53
C THR A 733 -29.57 12.49 3.17
N TRP A 734 -28.61 12.96 2.37
CA TRP A 734 -27.43 13.70 2.82
C TRP A 734 -26.81 14.42 1.61
N ALA A 735 -26.38 15.68 1.81
CA ALA A 735 -25.68 16.45 0.79
C ALA A 735 -24.31 16.96 1.29
N ALA A 736 -23.28 16.78 0.46
CA ALA A 736 -21.92 17.18 0.79
C ALA A 736 -21.76 18.69 1.05
N ALA A 737 -22.53 19.54 0.37
CA ALA A 737 -22.49 20.98 0.53
C ALA A 737 -23.06 21.43 1.89
N GLU A 738 -24.18 20.84 2.32
CA GLU A 738 -24.79 21.11 3.64
C GLU A 738 -23.88 20.66 4.78
N ALA A 739 -23.27 19.47 4.66
CA ALA A 739 -22.30 18.98 5.65
C ALA A 739 -21.05 19.89 5.76
N VAL A 740 -20.55 20.40 4.63
CA VAL A 740 -19.46 21.39 4.61
C VAL A 740 -19.90 22.72 5.22
N ALA A 741 -21.10 23.21 4.94
CA ALA A 741 -21.63 24.44 5.52
C ALA A 741 -21.84 24.34 7.05
N SER A 742 -22.43 23.24 7.51
CA SER A 742 -22.60 22.89 8.93
C SER A 742 -21.25 22.83 9.65
N ALA A 743 -20.29 22.07 9.12
CA ALA A 743 -18.94 21.99 9.68
C ALA A 743 -18.23 23.37 9.70
N THR A 744 -18.33 24.15 8.63
CA THR A 744 -17.76 25.51 8.57
C THR A 744 -18.38 26.42 9.64
N SER A 745 -19.70 26.33 9.85
CA SER A 745 -20.42 27.13 10.84
C SER A 745 -20.04 26.76 12.27
N ARG A 746 -19.92 25.45 12.57
CA ARG A 746 -19.38 24.98 13.86
C ARG A 746 -17.93 25.43 14.11
N LEU A 747 -17.08 25.38 13.08
CA LEU A 747 -15.69 25.83 13.18
C LEU A 747 -15.60 27.34 13.43
N LYS A 748 -16.39 28.16 12.73
CA LYS A 748 -16.53 29.60 13.01
C LYS A 748 -17.06 29.87 14.42
N HIS A 749 -18.08 29.15 14.87
CA HIS A 749 -18.62 29.28 16.22
C HIS A 749 -17.57 28.92 17.29
N ARG A 750 -16.76 27.87 17.07
CA ARG A 750 -15.64 27.52 17.96
C ARG A 750 -14.52 28.58 17.96
N ASP A 751 -14.25 29.25 16.84
CA ASP A 751 -13.33 30.40 16.80
C ASP A 751 -13.85 31.57 17.65
N ILE A 752 -15.17 31.81 17.68
CA ILE A 752 -15.83 32.86 18.47
C ILE A 752 -15.86 32.52 19.97
N VAL A 753 -16.28 31.29 20.31
CA VAL A 753 -16.33 30.80 21.71
C VAL A 753 -14.93 30.62 22.32
N GLY A 754 -13.92 30.39 21.47
CA GLY A 754 -12.53 30.27 21.90
C GLY A 754 -12.24 28.98 22.68
N VAL A 755 -11.26 29.05 23.58
CA VAL A 755 -10.79 27.89 24.37
C VAL A 755 -11.48 27.88 25.74
N VAL A 756 -12.64 27.23 25.79
CA VAL A 756 -13.38 26.98 27.04
C VAL A 756 -12.50 26.17 28.01
N ALA A 757 -12.40 26.61 29.26
CA ALA A 757 -11.62 25.92 30.29
C ALA A 757 -12.18 24.52 30.59
N GLN A 758 -11.30 23.51 30.59
CA GLN A 758 -11.67 22.12 30.93
C GLN A 758 -11.14 21.73 32.31
N GLY A 759 -12.01 21.82 33.31
CA GLY A 759 -11.68 21.54 34.71
C GLY A 759 -10.66 22.54 35.29
N ARG A 760 -9.92 22.13 36.32
CA ARG A 760 -8.95 22.98 37.05
C ARG A 760 -7.66 23.33 36.26
N ARG A 761 -7.69 23.31 34.91
CA ARG A 761 -6.52 23.59 34.05
C ARG A 761 -6.41 25.04 33.57
N GLY A 762 -7.32 25.92 34.02
CA GLY A 762 -7.34 27.35 33.67
C GLY A 762 -7.73 27.63 32.22
N PHE A 763 -7.63 28.90 31.81
CA PHE A 763 -7.75 29.29 30.41
C PHE A 763 -6.59 28.66 29.61
N GLY A 764 -6.94 27.92 28.55
CA GLY A 764 -6.10 26.84 28.03
C GLY A 764 -4.86 27.26 27.24
N ALA A 765 -3.81 27.74 27.92
CA ALA A 765 -2.45 27.95 27.37
C ALA A 765 -1.69 26.62 27.10
N GLY A 766 -2.39 25.62 26.55
CA GLY A 766 -1.82 24.32 26.20
C GLY A 766 -1.01 24.38 24.90
N ARG A 767 0.05 23.57 24.78
CA ARG A 767 0.93 23.52 23.59
C ARG A 767 0.26 23.00 22.31
N GLU A 768 -1.00 22.56 22.36
CA GLU A 768 -1.81 22.34 21.16
C GLU A 768 -2.38 23.68 20.68
N GLY A 769 -1.56 24.46 19.96
CA GLY A 769 -1.97 25.74 19.39
C GLY A 769 -3.25 25.58 18.55
N THR A 770 -4.36 26.09 19.06
CA THR A 770 -5.69 25.86 18.49
C THR A 770 -5.80 26.49 17.11
N GLN A 771 -5.78 25.64 16.09
CA GLN A 771 -5.81 26.03 14.69
C GLN A 771 -7.18 26.63 14.34
N ARG A 772 -7.29 27.95 14.46
CA ARG A 772 -8.50 28.73 14.19
C ARG A 772 -8.86 28.68 12.71
N TRP A 773 -10.15 28.58 12.40
CA TRP A 773 -10.67 28.61 11.04
C TRP A 773 -10.27 29.88 10.28
N GLY A 774 -10.33 31.04 10.96
CA GLY A 774 -9.96 32.33 10.39
C GLY A 774 -8.54 32.35 9.83
N THR A 775 -7.55 31.95 10.63
CA THR A 775 -6.11 31.99 10.30
C THR A 775 -5.60 30.75 9.54
N ALA A 776 -6.38 29.68 9.45
CA ALA A 776 -5.97 28.44 8.78
C ALA A 776 -5.79 28.61 7.26
N SER A 777 -4.71 28.06 6.70
CA SER A 777 -4.52 28.01 5.24
C SER A 777 -5.57 27.12 4.55
N PRO A 778 -5.81 27.24 3.23
CA PRO A 778 -6.78 26.39 2.52
C PRO A 778 -6.50 24.90 2.63
N ARG A 779 -5.25 24.47 2.90
CA ARG A 779 -4.99 23.06 3.21
C ARG A 779 -5.53 22.68 4.60
N GLU A 780 -5.29 23.54 5.57
CA GLU A 780 -5.65 23.34 6.97
C GLU A 780 -7.15 23.46 7.19
N ARG A 781 -7.84 24.40 6.50
CA ARG A 781 -9.31 24.48 6.45
C ARG A 781 -9.94 23.16 6.00
N ARG A 782 -9.41 22.54 4.94
CA ARG A 782 -9.81 21.19 4.52
C ARG A 782 -9.48 20.12 5.57
N GLU A 783 -8.36 20.20 6.27
CA GLU A 783 -8.02 19.25 7.35
C GLU A 783 -8.89 19.46 8.61
N LEU A 784 -9.34 20.69 8.90
CA LEU A 784 -10.30 21.03 9.96
C LEU A 784 -11.70 20.50 9.65
N ILE A 785 -12.25 20.77 8.46
CA ILE A 785 -13.58 20.27 8.08
C ILE A 785 -13.61 18.74 8.00
N GLN A 786 -12.53 18.09 7.53
CA GLN A 786 -12.44 16.62 7.58
C GLN A 786 -12.39 16.06 9.01
N LYS A 787 -11.92 16.81 10.03
CA LYS A 787 -12.04 16.42 11.45
C LYS A 787 -13.46 16.66 11.97
N GLU A 788 -14.02 17.84 11.70
CA GLU A 788 -15.36 18.25 12.15
C GLU A 788 -16.47 17.33 11.62
N VAL A 789 -16.41 16.93 10.34
CA VAL A 789 -17.35 15.96 9.76
C VAL A 789 -17.24 14.58 10.43
N ARG A 790 -16.03 14.12 10.79
CA ARG A 790 -15.87 12.88 11.58
C ARG A 790 -16.42 13.02 13.00
N GLN A 791 -16.29 14.20 13.60
CA GLN A 791 -16.85 14.48 14.92
C GLN A 791 -18.38 14.43 14.90
N GLN A 792 -19.03 15.05 13.90
CA GLN A 792 -20.49 14.98 13.71
C GLN A 792 -20.99 13.53 13.56
N GLU A 793 -20.30 12.70 12.77
CA GLU A 793 -20.62 11.28 12.64
C GLU A 793 -20.45 10.50 13.96
N GLU A 794 -19.44 10.84 14.75
CA GLU A 794 -19.17 10.22 16.03
C GLU A 794 -20.15 10.69 17.13
N GLU A 795 -20.63 11.94 17.09
CA GLU A 795 -21.74 12.44 17.91
C GLU A 795 -23.04 11.66 17.61
N VAL A 796 -23.37 11.45 16.33
CA VAL A 796 -24.52 10.62 15.93
C VAL A 796 -24.38 9.18 16.42
N ARG A 797 -23.18 8.58 16.35
CA ARG A 797 -22.92 7.25 16.93
C ARG A 797 -23.06 7.24 18.45
N ARG A 798 -22.57 8.27 19.16
CA ARG A 798 -22.69 8.37 20.61
C ARG A 798 -24.14 8.51 21.04
N SER A 799 -24.95 9.31 20.34
CA SER A 799 -26.41 9.37 20.54
C SER A 799 -27.07 8.01 20.34
N ARG A 800 -26.77 7.33 19.22
CA ARG A 800 -27.25 5.96 18.93
C ARG A 800 -26.72 4.89 19.90
N ALA A 801 -25.67 5.18 20.68
CA ALA A 801 -25.16 4.31 21.74
C ALA A 801 -25.92 4.53 23.05
N VAL A 802 -26.21 5.78 23.44
CA VAL A 802 -26.99 6.09 24.65
C VAL A 802 -28.39 5.47 24.59
N SER A 803 -29.01 5.39 23.41
CA SER A 803 -30.30 4.72 23.21
C SER A 803 -30.25 3.18 23.21
N GLN A 804 -29.08 2.55 23.37
CA GLN A 804 -28.94 1.08 23.42
C GLN A 804 -28.82 0.59 24.86
N GLY A 805 -29.93 0.15 25.46
CA GLY A 805 -29.96 -0.31 26.87
C GLY A 805 -28.99 -1.45 27.22
N VAL A 806 -28.60 -2.29 26.24
CA VAL A 806 -27.63 -3.39 26.42
C VAL A 806 -26.25 -3.00 25.90
N GLN A 807 -26.04 -2.99 24.58
CA GLN A 807 -24.71 -2.76 23.98
C GLN A 807 -24.22 -1.32 24.11
N GLY A 808 -25.05 -0.41 24.61
CA GLY A 808 -24.72 0.96 24.95
C GLY A 808 -24.48 1.19 26.45
N ALA A 809 -24.59 0.18 27.31
CA ALA A 809 -24.45 0.33 28.77
C ALA A 809 -23.11 0.97 29.19
N TRP A 810 -22.05 0.79 28.40
CA TRP A 810 -20.75 1.45 28.59
C TRP A 810 -20.79 2.98 28.55
N THR A 811 -21.84 3.59 28.00
CA THR A 811 -22.03 5.05 28.01
C THR A 811 -22.25 5.59 29.42
N ARG A 812 -22.70 4.74 30.35
CA ARG A 812 -22.94 5.05 31.77
C ARG A 812 -21.76 4.67 32.68
N TRP A 813 -20.62 4.28 32.12
CA TRP A 813 -19.45 3.83 32.90
C TRP A 813 -18.54 4.98 33.29
N GLU A 814 -18.78 5.52 34.48
CA GLU A 814 -17.90 6.50 35.13
C GLU A 814 -16.63 5.82 35.68
N GLY A 815 -15.54 6.58 35.88
CA GLY A 815 -14.23 6.08 36.33
C GLY A 815 -13.48 5.14 35.38
N VAL A 816 -14.16 4.41 34.49
CA VAL A 816 -13.56 3.39 33.61
C VAL A 816 -12.65 4.05 32.56
N ARG A 817 -11.36 3.74 32.65
CA ARG A 817 -10.30 4.14 31.70
C ARG A 817 -10.56 3.57 30.30
N GLU A 818 -10.49 4.43 29.29
CA GLU A 818 -10.61 4.04 27.88
C GLU A 818 -9.46 3.14 27.41
N ARG A 819 -9.77 2.17 26.55
CA ARG A 819 -8.81 1.28 25.90
C ARG A 819 -8.86 1.42 24.39
N LYS A 820 -7.73 1.83 23.81
CA LYS A 820 -7.52 1.95 22.37
C LYS A 820 -6.70 0.79 21.84
N VAL A 821 -7.34 -0.13 21.12
CA VAL A 821 -6.66 -1.29 20.51
C VAL A 821 -5.88 -0.82 19.30
N MET A 822 -4.56 -0.92 19.35
CA MET A 822 -3.68 -0.54 18.24
C MET A 822 -3.55 -1.68 17.22
N TRP A 823 -3.22 -1.36 15.97
CA TRP A 823 -3.05 -2.39 14.93
C TRP A 823 -2.02 -3.46 15.31
N ASN A 824 -0.94 -3.12 16.02
CA ASN A 824 0.01 -4.11 16.53
C ASN A 824 -0.66 -5.04 17.56
N GLU A 825 -1.44 -4.51 18.51
CA GLU A 825 -2.19 -5.34 19.46
C GLU A 825 -3.15 -6.29 18.72
N LEU A 826 -3.90 -5.79 17.73
CA LEU A 826 -4.86 -6.58 16.94
C LEU A 826 -4.20 -7.66 16.07
N MET A 827 -3.00 -7.41 15.55
CA MET A 827 -2.28 -8.31 14.63
C MET A 827 -1.47 -9.40 15.34
N TYR A 828 -0.95 -9.11 16.53
CA TYR A 828 -0.08 -10.00 17.28
C TYR A 828 -0.77 -10.68 18.48
N SER A 829 -1.77 -10.04 19.13
CA SER A 829 -2.49 -10.66 20.26
C SER A 829 -3.26 -11.92 19.84
N GLU A 830 -3.34 -12.87 20.76
CA GLU A 830 -4.16 -14.07 20.65
C GLU A 830 -5.63 -13.73 20.25
N PRO A 831 -6.24 -14.46 19.29
CA PRO A 831 -7.61 -14.18 18.85
C PRO A 831 -8.64 -14.24 20.00
N SER A 832 -8.49 -15.18 20.92
CA SER A 832 -9.35 -15.38 22.10
C SER A 832 -9.45 -14.11 22.94
N LYS A 833 -8.31 -13.43 23.16
CA LYS A 833 -8.21 -12.19 23.94
C LYS A 833 -9.03 -11.06 23.32
N ILE A 834 -8.92 -10.84 22.00
CA ILE A 834 -9.69 -9.81 21.29
C ILE A 834 -11.19 -10.16 21.26
N ARG A 835 -11.53 -11.42 20.98
CA ARG A 835 -12.92 -11.93 20.97
C ARG A 835 -13.59 -11.78 22.33
N PHE A 836 -12.92 -12.16 23.42
CA PHE A 836 -13.42 -12.01 24.79
C PHE A 836 -13.60 -10.53 25.16
N LEU A 837 -12.60 -9.70 24.84
CA LEU A 837 -12.58 -8.28 25.17
C LEU A 837 -13.68 -7.49 24.44
N LEU A 838 -13.97 -7.81 23.17
CA LEU A 838 -15.13 -7.26 22.48
C LEU A 838 -16.46 -7.77 23.06
N LYS A 839 -16.55 -9.06 23.39
CA LYS A 839 -17.78 -9.65 23.95
C LYS A 839 -18.11 -9.16 25.37
N SER A 840 -17.10 -8.82 26.18
CA SER A 840 -17.30 -8.31 27.54
C SER A 840 -17.75 -6.85 27.58
N VAL A 841 -17.19 -5.97 26.74
CA VAL A 841 -17.56 -4.54 26.72
C VAL A 841 -18.96 -4.29 26.16
N TYR A 842 -19.44 -5.12 25.24
CA TYR A 842 -20.73 -4.96 24.56
C TYR A 842 -21.81 -5.96 25.01
N ASP A 843 -21.65 -6.64 26.16
CA ASP A 843 -22.57 -7.66 26.71
C ASP A 843 -22.98 -8.76 25.70
N LEU A 844 -21.99 -9.43 25.10
CA LEU A 844 -22.14 -10.53 24.12
C LEU A 844 -21.45 -11.83 24.57
N LEU A 845 -21.28 -12.00 25.89
CA LEU A 845 -20.85 -13.24 26.53
C LEU A 845 -22.08 -14.11 26.89
N PRO A 846 -21.98 -15.45 26.84
CA PRO A 846 -23.10 -16.37 27.09
C PRO A 846 -23.41 -16.47 28.59
N THR A 847 -23.93 -15.39 29.15
CA THR A 847 -24.51 -15.34 30.51
C THR A 847 -25.94 -15.88 30.47
N ALA A 848 -26.52 -16.30 31.61
CA ALA A 848 -27.89 -16.82 31.63
C ALA A 848 -28.90 -15.79 31.08
N ALA A 849 -28.77 -14.52 31.46
CA ALA A 849 -29.56 -13.43 30.92
C ALA A 849 -29.42 -13.25 29.39
N ASN A 850 -28.23 -13.45 28.83
CA ASN A 850 -28.03 -13.41 27.37
C ASN A 850 -28.56 -14.67 26.67
N LEU A 851 -28.44 -15.86 27.29
CA LEU A 851 -28.99 -17.09 26.73
C LEU A 851 -30.53 -17.03 26.65
N LYS A 852 -31.21 -16.48 27.66
CA LYS A 852 -32.66 -16.19 27.61
C LYS A 852 -32.99 -15.15 26.54
N ARG A 853 -32.24 -14.05 26.49
CA ARG A 853 -32.36 -12.99 25.45
C ARG A 853 -32.13 -13.53 24.02
N TRP A 854 -31.39 -14.63 23.86
CA TRP A 854 -31.15 -15.31 22.58
C TRP A 854 -32.04 -16.54 22.34
N ARG A 855 -33.03 -16.80 23.20
CA ARG A 855 -33.92 -17.99 23.16
C ARG A 855 -33.13 -19.32 23.12
N LYS A 856 -32.15 -19.46 24.04
CA LYS A 856 -31.29 -20.65 24.22
C LYS A 856 -31.31 -21.28 25.63
N LYS A 857 -32.00 -20.64 26.56
CA LYS A 857 -32.43 -21.12 27.88
C LYS A 857 -33.70 -20.34 28.23
N ASP A 858 -34.64 -20.93 28.93
CA ASP A 858 -35.89 -20.24 29.32
C ASP A 858 -35.71 -19.40 30.59
N GLU A 859 -34.70 -19.75 31.39
CA GLU A 859 -34.32 -19.03 32.60
C GLU A 859 -33.09 -18.13 32.43
N ASP A 860 -33.13 -16.97 33.07
CA ASP A 860 -32.00 -16.04 33.23
C ASP A 860 -31.32 -16.17 34.60
N LYS A 861 -31.75 -17.12 35.44
CA LYS A 861 -31.26 -17.35 36.80
C LYS A 861 -29.78 -17.79 36.81
N CYS A 862 -29.05 -17.40 37.86
CA CYS A 862 -27.69 -17.87 38.10
C CYS A 862 -27.69 -19.22 38.82
N GLU A 863 -27.08 -20.23 38.18
CA GLU A 863 -26.89 -21.61 38.67
C GLU A 863 -26.20 -21.72 40.06
N LEU A 864 -25.67 -20.62 40.60
CA LEU A 864 -25.04 -20.57 41.93
C LEU A 864 -25.88 -19.90 43.03
N CYS A 865 -26.92 -19.12 42.69
CA CYS A 865 -27.68 -18.35 43.70
C CYS A 865 -29.08 -17.86 43.28
N GLY A 866 -29.65 -18.34 42.18
CA GLY A 866 -31.02 -18.03 41.72
C GLY A 866 -31.23 -16.63 41.12
N LYS A 867 -30.51 -15.59 41.58
CA LYS A 867 -30.60 -14.21 41.05
C LYS A 867 -30.21 -14.15 39.56
N THR A 868 -30.78 -13.21 38.80
CA THR A 868 -30.50 -13.03 37.36
C THR A 868 -29.00 -12.98 37.05
N GLY A 869 -28.53 -13.99 36.33
CA GLY A 869 -27.15 -14.16 35.87
C GLY A 869 -26.80 -13.23 34.71
N ASN A 870 -26.74 -11.93 34.98
CA ASN A 870 -26.20 -10.92 34.07
C ASN A 870 -24.65 -10.88 34.13
N LEU A 871 -24.02 -10.10 33.24
CA LEU A 871 -22.56 -10.08 33.14
C LEU A 871 -21.84 -9.56 34.41
N SER A 872 -22.37 -8.50 35.05
CA SER A 872 -21.81 -7.98 36.30
C SER A 872 -21.92 -9.04 37.42
N HIS A 873 -23.07 -9.71 37.50
CA HIS A 873 -23.29 -10.79 38.46
C HIS A 873 -22.29 -11.94 38.29
N VAL A 874 -22.10 -12.45 37.06
CA VAL A 874 -21.22 -13.60 36.79
C VAL A 874 -19.72 -13.27 36.98
N LEU A 875 -19.31 -12.03 36.71
CA LEU A 875 -17.91 -11.60 36.85
C LEU A 875 -17.53 -11.18 38.27
N THR A 876 -18.35 -10.38 38.94
CA THR A 876 -17.98 -9.73 40.22
C THR A 876 -19.05 -9.83 41.30
N SER A 877 -20.34 -9.87 40.96
CA SER A 877 -21.43 -9.54 41.90
C SER A 877 -22.32 -10.73 42.32
N CYS A 878 -21.80 -11.96 42.26
CA CYS A 878 -22.51 -13.17 42.69
C CYS A 878 -22.20 -13.49 44.17
N PRO A 879 -23.18 -13.39 45.10
CA PRO A 879 -22.90 -13.52 46.54
C PRO A 879 -22.28 -14.87 46.92
N VAL A 880 -22.78 -15.97 46.35
CA VAL A 880 -22.27 -17.32 46.63
C VAL A 880 -20.87 -17.52 46.04
N ALA A 881 -20.52 -16.86 44.93
CA ALA A 881 -19.17 -16.91 44.38
C ALA A 881 -18.16 -16.04 45.15
N LEU A 882 -18.62 -14.96 45.79
CA LEU A 882 -17.82 -14.14 46.69
C LEU A 882 -17.58 -14.87 48.03
N GLY A 883 -18.65 -15.29 48.71
CA GLY A 883 -18.58 -15.97 50.01
C GLY A 883 -17.82 -17.29 49.97
N LYS A 884 -17.94 -18.08 48.89
CA LYS A 884 -17.13 -19.31 48.69
C LYS A 884 -15.74 -19.06 48.10
N GLY A 885 -15.21 -17.83 48.17
CA GLY A 885 -13.85 -17.49 47.70
C GLY A 885 -13.57 -17.73 46.21
N ARG A 886 -14.59 -18.00 45.38
CA ARG A 886 -14.40 -18.36 43.96
C ARG A 886 -13.90 -17.19 43.11
N TYR A 887 -14.01 -15.95 43.58
CA TYR A 887 -13.36 -14.80 42.95
C TYR A 887 -11.86 -14.75 43.27
N THR A 888 -11.47 -14.79 44.55
CA THR A 888 -10.07 -14.79 44.97
C THR A 888 -9.31 -16.02 44.47
N TRP A 889 -9.95 -17.20 44.44
CA TRP A 889 -9.36 -18.39 43.82
C TRP A 889 -9.07 -18.17 42.32
N ARG A 890 -10.05 -17.70 41.52
CA ARG A 890 -9.84 -17.41 40.09
C ARG A 890 -8.75 -16.35 39.87
N HIS A 891 -8.74 -15.30 40.69
CA HIS A 891 -7.71 -14.26 40.65
C HIS A 891 -6.33 -14.84 40.97
N ASN A 892 -6.20 -15.64 42.03
CA ASN A 892 -4.95 -16.25 42.45
C ASN A 892 -4.42 -17.29 41.44
N GLN A 893 -5.29 -18.01 40.71
CA GLN A 893 -4.83 -18.87 39.61
C GLN A 893 -4.28 -18.05 38.44
N VAL A 894 -4.90 -16.92 38.08
CA VAL A 894 -4.35 -15.99 37.06
C VAL A 894 -3.03 -15.37 37.53
N LEU A 895 -2.94 -14.97 38.80
CA LEU A 895 -1.69 -14.47 39.39
C LEU A 895 -0.59 -15.54 39.40
N LYS A 896 -0.91 -16.81 39.69
CA LYS A 896 0.06 -17.92 39.60
C LYS A 896 0.61 -18.08 38.19
N VAL A 897 -0.24 -18.08 37.16
CA VAL A 897 0.21 -18.17 35.75
C VAL A 897 1.08 -16.97 35.37
N ILE A 898 0.73 -15.76 35.81
CA ILE A 898 1.55 -14.56 35.59
C ILE A 898 2.88 -14.66 36.35
N ALA A 899 2.87 -15.11 37.61
CA ALA A 899 4.05 -15.29 38.43
C ALA A 899 5.01 -16.29 37.79
N SER A 900 4.55 -17.48 37.40
CA SER A 900 5.39 -18.49 36.74
C SER A 900 5.96 -18.01 35.39
N ALA A 901 5.20 -17.25 34.60
CA ALA A 901 5.72 -16.66 33.36
C ALA A 901 6.76 -15.54 33.61
N VAL A 902 6.59 -14.77 34.70
CA VAL A 902 7.57 -13.77 35.15
C VAL A 902 8.81 -14.43 35.76
N GLU A 903 8.66 -15.51 36.51
CA GLU A 903 9.75 -16.32 37.06
C GLU A 903 10.55 -17.02 35.96
N GLU A 904 9.89 -17.57 34.94
CA GLU A 904 10.53 -18.13 33.75
C GLU A 904 11.36 -17.05 33.02
N GLN A 905 10.79 -15.86 32.80
CA GLN A 905 11.52 -14.75 32.20
C GLN A 905 12.63 -14.19 33.09
N ILE A 906 12.46 -14.13 34.42
CA ILE A 906 13.53 -13.76 35.36
C ILE A 906 14.65 -14.82 35.32
N THR A 907 14.31 -16.10 35.19
CA THR A 907 15.28 -17.20 35.12
C THR A 907 16.04 -17.19 33.79
N GLU A 908 15.35 -17.03 32.66
CA GLU A 908 15.99 -16.78 31.37
C GLU A 908 16.94 -15.59 31.41
N ASN A 909 16.53 -14.46 32.01
CA ASN A 909 17.35 -13.26 32.08
C ASN A 909 18.51 -13.39 33.09
N LYS A 910 18.38 -14.19 34.16
CA LYS A 910 19.51 -14.58 35.02
C LYS A 910 20.52 -15.48 34.29
N VAL A 911 20.05 -16.40 33.43
CA VAL A 911 20.91 -17.24 32.58
C VAL A 911 21.62 -16.37 31.52
N LYS A 912 20.89 -15.55 30.77
CA LYS A 912 21.43 -14.62 29.75
C LYS A 912 22.36 -13.56 30.38
N GLY A 913 22.09 -13.16 31.63
CA GLY A 913 22.89 -12.21 32.39
C GLY A 913 24.32 -12.67 32.67
N LYS A 914 24.55 -13.99 32.85
CA LYS A 914 25.89 -14.56 33.09
C LYS A 914 26.86 -14.44 31.90
N GLN A 915 26.41 -14.00 30.72
CA GLN A 915 27.27 -13.76 29.55
C GLN A 915 27.60 -12.28 29.29
N ARG A 916 27.17 -11.33 30.15
CA ARG A 916 27.65 -9.95 30.06
C ARG A 916 28.95 -9.78 30.87
N LYS A 917 30.01 -9.31 30.21
CA LYS A 917 31.21 -8.79 30.89
C LYS A 917 30.79 -7.69 31.89
N GLY A 918 31.55 -7.58 32.98
CA GLY A 918 31.15 -6.87 34.20
C GLY A 918 30.57 -5.48 33.97
N LEU A 919 29.43 -5.21 34.62
CA LEU A 919 28.91 -3.85 34.80
C LEU A 919 29.83 -3.11 35.77
N GLN A 920 30.18 -1.86 35.44
CA GLN A 920 30.95 -1.02 36.35
C GLN A 920 30.14 -0.74 37.62
N PHE A 921 30.79 -0.89 38.77
CA PHE A 921 30.19 -0.64 40.07
C PHE A 921 30.06 0.89 40.25
N ILE A 922 28.83 1.39 40.36
CA ILE A 922 28.60 2.79 40.73
C ILE A 922 28.81 2.89 42.24
N SER A 923 29.84 3.61 42.68
CA SER A 923 30.06 3.89 44.09
C SER A 923 28.95 4.82 44.60
N PHE A 924 28.22 4.37 45.63
CA PHE A 924 27.31 5.24 46.37
C PHE A 924 28.13 6.18 47.26
N VAL A 925 28.06 7.48 46.99
CA VAL A 925 28.61 8.53 47.85
C VAL A 925 27.50 8.97 48.81
N LYS A 926 27.81 9.11 50.11
CA LYS A 926 26.86 9.68 51.08
C LYS A 926 26.58 11.14 50.77
N GLU A 927 25.36 11.56 51.08
CA GLU A 927 24.92 12.95 50.96
C GLU A 927 25.88 13.89 51.71
N GLY A 928 26.28 14.99 51.07
CA GLY A 928 27.25 15.97 51.60
C GLY A 928 28.71 15.85 51.12
N TRP A 929 29.16 14.71 50.58
CA TRP A 929 30.57 14.55 50.16
C TRP A 929 30.85 14.94 48.69
N LYS A 930 31.74 15.92 48.47
CA LYS A 930 32.18 16.36 47.13
C LYS A 930 33.38 15.54 46.62
N GLY A 931 33.14 14.65 45.65
CA GLY A 931 34.21 13.98 44.90
C GLY A 931 34.92 14.91 43.91
N LYS A 932 36.24 14.78 43.76
CA LYS A 932 37.06 15.61 42.84
C LYS A 932 36.74 15.32 41.37
N SER A 933 36.64 16.38 40.57
CA SER A 933 36.26 16.33 39.15
C SER A 933 37.39 15.92 38.20
N LYS A 934 37.05 15.18 37.14
CA LYS A 934 37.74 15.25 35.84
C LYS A 934 36.73 15.49 34.75
N GLU A 935 36.98 16.49 33.91
CA GLU A 935 36.02 17.01 32.94
C GLU A 935 35.86 16.11 31.71
N LYS A 936 34.64 16.06 31.16
CA LYS A 936 34.45 15.87 29.72
C LYS A 936 33.17 16.56 29.26
N LYS A 937 33.31 17.49 28.31
CA LYS A 937 32.25 18.42 27.88
C LYS A 937 30.96 17.72 27.49
N GLU A 938 29.89 17.95 28.25
CA GLU A 938 28.53 17.54 27.89
C GLU A 938 27.96 18.50 26.83
N ARG A 939 27.27 17.95 25.83
CA ARG A 939 26.50 18.74 24.85
C ARG A 939 25.06 18.82 25.30
N GLU A 940 24.56 20.04 25.44
CA GLU A 940 23.25 20.35 26.00
C GLU A 940 22.10 19.53 25.38
N ARG A 941 21.29 18.93 26.26
CA ARG A 941 19.89 18.63 25.98
C ARG A 941 19.04 19.13 27.13
N ILE A 942 18.54 20.36 26.98
CA ILE A 942 17.71 21.06 27.96
C ILE A 942 16.51 20.19 28.37
N GLY A 943 16.53 19.71 29.61
CA GLY A 943 15.44 18.95 30.24
C GLY A 943 14.41 19.88 30.87
N ILE A 944 13.12 19.61 30.67
CA ILE A 944 12.01 20.53 31.01
C ILE A 944 11.59 20.35 32.49
N ILE A 945 12.55 20.24 33.41
CA ILE A 945 12.34 20.14 34.88
C ILE A 945 13.40 20.98 35.61
N ALA A 946 13.59 22.22 35.15
CA ALA A 946 14.53 23.20 35.72
C ALA A 946 13.92 24.62 35.79
N SER A 947 12.61 24.72 36.04
CA SER A 947 11.87 25.99 36.04
C SER A 947 10.66 25.97 36.99
N ALA A 948 10.87 25.56 38.24
CA ALA A 948 9.90 25.73 39.32
C ALA A 948 10.66 25.99 40.63
N ARG A 949 10.80 27.26 41.01
CA ARG A 949 11.26 27.64 42.36
C ARG A 949 10.03 27.73 43.26
N ILE A 950 10.12 27.16 44.46
CA ILE A 950 9.27 27.51 45.60
C ILE A 950 10.25 27.82 46.76
N PRO A 951 10.11 28.95 47.46
CA PRO A 951 11.01 29.29 48.57
C PRO A 951 10.77 28.38 49.79
N PRO A 952 11.77 28.26 50.70
CA PRO A 952 11.68 27.36 51.85
C PRO A 952 10.85 27.96 52.99
N ASN A 953 10.49 27.12 53.97
CA ASN A 953 10.37 27.58 55.35
C ASN A 953 10.90 26.49 56.30
N ASN A 954 11.37 26.89 57.48
CA ASN A 954 12.13 26.05 58.40
C ASN A 954 11.24 25.19 59.32
N HIS A 955 11.75 24.04 59.79
CA HIS A 955 12.06 23.82 61.23
C HIS A 955 12.61 22.40 61.48
N SER A 956 13.35 22.24 62.58
CA SER A 956 13.99 21.02 63.14
C SER A 956 14.46 21.36 64.58
N PRO A 957 15.04 20.46 65.42
CA PRO A 957 15.18 18.99 65.33
C PRO A 957 14.73 18.25 66.63
N GLY A 958 15.04 16.94 66.76
CA GLY A 958 15.10 16.19 68.04
C GLY A 958 13.96 15.17 68.28
N SER A 959 14.15 14.07 69.03
CA SER A 959 15.41 13.47 69.56
C SER A 959 15.22 12.00 70.04
N GLU A 960 16.26 11.18 69.83
CA GLU A 960 16.72 10.02 70.63
C GLU A 960 15.84 8.75 70.88
N TRP A 961 16.53 7.61 71.09
CA TRP A 961 16.04 6.29 71.49
C TRP A 961 17.14 5.50 72.23
N PRO A 962 16.87 5.01 73.46
CA PRO A 962 17.36 3.72 73.96
C PRO A 962 16.25 2.94 74.73
N SER A 963 16.32 1.66 75.09
CA SER A 963 17.17 0.50 74.71
C SER A 963 16.65 -0.78 75.42
N LEU A 964 16.92 -2.00 74.88
CA LEU A 964 16.88 -3.32 75.60
C LEU A 964 15.50 -3.76 76.16
N SER A 965 15.21 -5.03 76.53
CA SER A 965 15.63 -6.39 76.08
C SER A 965 14.51 -7.40 76.52
N PRO A 966 14.52 -8.70 76.14
CA PRO A 966 13.30 -9.51 76.11
C PRO A 966 13.02 -10.40 77.34
N ARG A 967 11.75 -10.73 77.58
CA ARG A 967 11.31 -11.88 78.41
C ARG A 967 9.95 -12.43 77.94
N TRP A 968 9.67 -13.68 78.29
CA TRP A 968 8.44 -14.46 78.06
C TRP A 968 8.11 -14.90 76.63
N LEU A 969 8.48 -16.15 76.37
CA LEU A 969 7.82 -17.06 75.44
C LEU A 969 7.12 -18.12 76.30
N GLU A 970 5.79 -18.26 76.20
CA GLU A 970 4.99 -19.50 76.37
C GLU A 970 3.52 -19.17 76.65
N THR A 971 2.60 -19.73 75.86
CA THR A 971 1.44 -20.50 76.37
C THR A 971 0.62 -21.15 75.23
N TYR A 972 0.17 -22.37 75.49
CA TYR A 972 -0.95 -23.12 74.85
C TYR A 972 -0.93 -23.46 73.34
N CYS A 973 -0.74 -24.75 73.10
CA CYS A 973 -1.26 -25.50 71.95
C CYS A 973 -1.93 -26.79 72.47
N ASN A 974 -3.19 -27.08 72.10
CA ASN A 974 -3.79 -28.43 71.89
C ASN A 974 -5.35 -28.45 71.91
N LYS A 975 -5.91 -29.58 71.41
CA LYS A 975 -7.34 -29.96 71.17
C LYS A 975 -7.86 -29.58 69.76
N GLY A 976 -8.57 -30.43 69.02
CA GLY A 976 -9.05 -31.81 69.27
C GLY A 976 -9.42 -32.57 67.98
N ARG A 977 -9.63 -33.89 68.04
CA ARG A 977 -9.56 -34.85 66.91
C ARG A 977 -10.94 -35.27 66.30
N ASN A 978 -10.89 -35.77 65.06
CA ASN A 978 -11.79 -36.76 64.40
C ASN A 978 -13.22 -36.39 63.93
N VAL A 979 -13.61 -36.86 62.73
CA VAL A 979 -14.50 -38.05 62.51
C VAL A 979 -14.64 -38.44 61.01
N LYS A 980 -14.32 -39.72 60.72
CA LYS A 980 -14.75 -40.68 59.65
C LYS A 980 -14.86 -40.33 58.15
N GLU A 981 -14.68 -41.40 57.36
CA GLU A 981 -14.90 -41.54 55.90
C GLU A 981 -16.24 -42.25 55.60
N SER A 982 -16.71 -42.20 54.34
CA SER A 982 -17.72 -43.10 53.77
C SER A 982 -17.56 -43.23 52.24
N GLN A 983 -17.99 -44.37 51.66
CA GLN A 983 -17.74 -44.79 50.27
C GLN A 983 -19.00 -44.72 49.37
N PHE A 984 -18.84 -45.11 48.09
CA PHE A 984 -19.89 -45.42 47.09
C PHE A 984 -20.75 -44.24 46.57
N ALA A 985 -21.35 -44.26 45.38
CA ALA A 985 -21.25 -45.17 44.21
C ALA A 985 -21.27 -44.33 42.89
N ALA A 986 -21.25 -45.01 41.74
CA ALA A 986 -21.68 -44.44 40.46
C ALA A 986 -23.12 -44.93 40.14
N ASP A 987 -23.84 -44.19 39.30
CA ASP A 987 -25.05 -44.65 38.62
C ASP A 987 -25.09 -44.08 37.20
N ASP A 988 -25.45 -44.92 36.23
CA ASP A 988 -25.60 -44.57 34.82
C ASP A 988 -27.07 -44.31 34.46
N GLY A 989 -27.32 -43.61 33.36
CA GLY A 989 -28.68 -43.30 32.90
C GLY A 989 -28.76 -42.95 31.42
N GLU A 990 -28.86 -43.96 30.55
CA GLU A 990 -29.31 -43.76 29.16
C GLU A 990 -30.77 -43.29 29.14
N TRP A 991 -31.07 -42.32 28.26
CA TRP A 991 -32.40 -42.18 27.66
C TRP A 991 -32.25 -41.98 26.15
N ARG A 992 -32.80 -42.92 25.38
CA ARG A 992 -32.97 -42.78 23.92
C ARG A 992 -34.39 -42.35 23.61
N ALA A 993 -34.52 -41.46 22.64
CA ALA A 993 -35.73 -41.29 21.86
C ALA A 993 -35.31 -40.83 20.45
N GLU A 994 -35.87 -41.45 19.42
CA GLU A 994 -35.58 -41.17 18.01
C GLU A 994 -36.61 -40.20 17.43
N SER A 995 -36.24 -39.39 16.42
CA SER A 995 -37.03 -39.16 15.19
C SER A 995 -36.46 -38.04 14.28
N ASP A 996 -36.53 -38.32 12.98
CA ASP A 996 -36.55 -37.43 11.79
C ASP A 996 -35.39 -36.41 11.53
N PRO A 997 -34.52 -36.64 10.51
CA PRO A 997 -33.33 -35.82 10.24
C PRO A 997 -33.34 -35.04 8.90
N LEU A 998 -34.14 -33.97 8.76
CA LEU A 998 -34.16 -33.16 7.51
C LEU A 998 -33.92 -31.63 7.62
N ALA A 999 -33.56 -31.08 8.79
CA ALA A 999 -33.52 -29.62 8.98
C ALA A 999 -32.34 -29.04 9.81
N MET A 1000 -31.08 -29.50 9.65
CA MET A 1000 -29.97 -28.87 10.41
C MET A 1000 -28.55 -28.76 9.77
N GLU A 1001 -28.38 -28.90 8.44
CA GLU A 1001 -27.07 -28.68 7.79
C GLU A 1001 -26.82 -27.21 7.32
N GLU A 1002 -26.56 -26.29 8.25
CA GLU A 1002 -25.80 -25.05 7.89
C GLU A 1002 -25.01 -24.36 9.03
N TYR A 1003 -25.15 -24.78 10.29
CA TYR A 1003 -24.63 -24.04 11.45
C TYR A 1003 -23.64 -24.81 12.36
N ARG A 1004 -22.82 -25.71 11.80
CA ARG A 1004 -21.95 -26.62 12.60
C ARG A 1004 -20.49 -26.82 12.12
N GLU A 1005 -19.83 -25.80 11.56
CA GLU A 1005 -18.36 -25.75 11.46
C GLU A 1005 -17.73 -24.70 12.41
N ASP A 1006 -16.45 -24.85 12.73
CA ASP A 1006 -15.63 -24.05 13.68
C ASP A 1006 -15.97 -24.22 15.20
N PHE A 1007 -16.41 -25.40 15.63
CA PHE A 1007 -16.31 -25.86 17.04
C PHE A 1007 -15.96 -27.36 17.15
N THR A 1008 -14.67 -27.70 17.09
CA THR A 1008 -14.12 -28.97 17.62
C THR A 1008 -12.87 -28.68 18.45
N PHE A 1009 -12.72 -29.40 19.58
CA PHE A 1009 -11.69 -29.16 20.58
C PHE A 1009 -10.58 -30.24 20.51
N GLU A 1010 -9.91 -30.33 19.36
CA GLU A 1010 -8.88 -31.35 19.08
C GLU A 1010 -7.49 -30.72 18.86
N GLU A 1011 -6.87 -30.28 19.95
CA GLU A 1011 -5.46 -29.85 19.96
C GLU A 1011 -4.67 -30.44 21.15
N SER A 1012 -5.16 -31.57 21.70
CA SER A 1012 -4.70 -32.17 22.96
C SER A 1012 -3.81 -33.43 22.82
N ILE A 1013 -3.98 -34.25 21.78
CA ILE A 1013 -3.50 -35.65 21.79
C ILE A 1013 -2.01 -35.84 21.40
N GLU A 1014 -1.38 -34.94 20.63
CA GLU A 1014 0.06 -35.05 20.29
C GLU A 1014 1.02 -34.53 21.38
N ASN A 1015 0.53 -34.11 22.56
CA ASN A 1015 1.38 -33.64 23.68
C ASN A 1015 1.80 -34.74 24.67
N GLU A 1016 1.09 -35.86 24.76
CA GLU A 1016 1.21 -36.80 25.88
C GLU A 1016 2.56 -37.54 25.91
N ALA A 1017 3.02 -38.04 24.76
CA ALA A 1017 4.34 -38.67 24.63
C ALA A 1017 5.50 -37.70 24.92
N VAL A 1018 5.36 -36.42 24.53
CA VAL A 1018 6.35 -35.36 24.85
C VAL A 1018 6.32 -35.04 26.35
N CYS A 1019 5.15 -35.12 26.98
CA CYS A 1019 4.99 -34.93 28.42
C CYS A 1019 5.61 -36.10 29.21
N GLN A 1020 5.44 -37.35 28.79
CA GLN A 1020 6.07 -38.53 29.43
C GLN A 1020 7.61 -38.45 29.39
N ILE A 1021 8.20 -38.13 28.23
CA ILE A 1021 9.66 -37.96 28.11
C ILE A 1021 10.15 -36.79 28.99
N ARG A 1022 9.40 -35.68 29.05
CA ARG A 1022 9.71 -34.58 29.98
C ARG A 1022 9.58 -34.98 31.45
N LYS A 1023 8.60 -35.82 31.82
CA LYS A 1023 8.36 -36.27 33.20
C LYS A 1023 9.55 -37.09 33.73
N GLN A 1024 10.04 -38.06 32.94
CA GLN A 1024 11.22 -38.85 33.29
C GLN A 1024 12.50 -38.02 33.44
N ILE A 1025 12.64 -36.93 32.67
CA ILE A 1025 13.77 -35.98 32.80
C ILE A 1025 13.61 -35.11 34.06
N TYR A 1026 12.40 -34.63 34.36
CA TYR A 1026 12.12 -33.83 35.54
C TYR A 1026 12.32 -34.61 36.85
N GLU A 1027 11.84 -35.86 36.93
CA GLU A 1027 11.95 -36.69 38.13
C GLU A 1027 13.42 -36.93 38.53
N LYS A 1028 14.31 -37.17 37.55
CA LYS A 1028 15.76 -37.30 37.78
C LYS A 1028 16.46 -36.01 38.22
N ILE A 1029 15.91 -34.83 37.92
CA ILE A 1029 16.45 -33.53 38.36
C ILE A 1029 15.93 -33.16 39.75
N THR A 1030 14.65 -33.42 40.01
CA THR A 1030 13.95 -33.01 41.25
C THR A 1030 14.63 -33.57 42.51
N VAL A 1031 15.07 -34.84 42.47
CA VAL A 1031 15.76 -35.50 43.60
C VAL A 1031 17.07 -34.80 44.00
N LYS A 1032 17.82 -34.20 43.07
CA LYS A 1032 19.04 -33.44 43.39
C LYS A 1032 18.75 -32.03 43.91
N VAL A 1033 17.61 -31.43 43.56
CA VAL A 1033 17.25 -30.07 44.00
C VAL A 1033 16.63 -30.07 45.41
N ILE A 1034 15.80 -31.07 45.75
CA ILE A 1034 15.14 -31.16 47.07
C ILE A 1034 16.14 -31.18 48.22
N LYS A 1035 17.23 -31.96 48.12
CA LYS A 1035 18.29 -31.99 49.16
C LYS A 1035 18.95 -30.63 49.41
N HIS A 1036 18.98 -29.73 48.42
CA HIS A 1036 19.62 -28.42 48.55
C HIS A 1036 18.71 -27.31 49.08
N LEU A 1037 17.38 -27.47 48.98
CA LEU A 1037 16.40 -26.48 49.44
C LEU A 1037 16.13 -26.57 50.95
N SER A 1038 16.22 -27.76 51.55
CA SER A 1038 16.04 -27.97 53.00
C SER A 1038 16.95 -27.04 53.85
N LEU A 1039 18.25 -27.01 53.51
CA LEU A 1039 19.26 -26.17 54.17
C LEU A 1039 19.05 -24.66 54.00
N LEU A 1040 18.35 -24.22 52.93
CA LEU A 1040 17.99 -22.82 52.73
C LEU A 1040 16.71 -22.43 53.49
N GLN A 1041 15.81 -23.38 53.72
CA GLN A 1041 14.52 -23.12 54.36
C GLN A 1041 14.66 -22.85 55.87
N GLN A 1042 15.55 -23.55 56.57
CA GLN A 1042 15.91 -23.24 57.96
C GLN A 1042 16.44 -21.81 58.11
N ASN A 1043 17.38 -21.40 57.25
CA ASN A 1043 18.01 -20.07 57.28
C ASN A 1043 17.05 -18.91 56.91
N PHE A 1044 15.93 -19.18 56.24
CA PHE A 1044 14.95 -18.16 55.87
C PHE A 1044 13.94 -17.89 57.00
N CYS A 1045 13.57 -18.91 57.77
CA CYS A 1045 12.61 -18.78 58.87
C CYS A 1045 13.15 -17.87 60.00
N THR A 1046 14.42 -18.01 60.37
CA THR A 1046 15.09 -17.15 61.37
C THR A 1046 15.08 -15.67 60.99
N ARG A 1047 15.12 -15.37 59.68
CA ARG A 1047 15.07 -13.98 59.15
C ARG A 1047 13.65 -13.41 59.03
N LEU A 1048 12.62 -14.25 59.11
CA LEU A 1048 11.21 -13.80 59.15
C LEU A 1048 10.78 -13.45 60.57
N ALA A 1049 11.17 -14.24 61.58
CA ALA A 1049 10.91 -13.95 62.98
C ALA A 1049 11.42 -12.55 63.39
N LEU A 1050 12.69 -12.25 63.06
CA LEU A 1050 13.33 -10.93 63.26
C LEU A 1050 12.68 -9.76 62.49
N ARG A 1051 11.70 -10.03 61.62
CA ARG A 1051 11.05 -9.01 60.78
C ARG A 1051 9.61 -8.69 61.21
N ALA A 1052 8.92 -9.61 61.90
CA ALA A 1052 7.57 -9.38 62.43
C ALA A 1052 7.56 -8.40 63.62
N VAL A 1053 8.53 -8.54 64.52
CA VAL A 1053 8.69 -7.69 65.73
C VAL A 1053 8.81 -6.19 65.37
N ARG A 1054 9.26 -5.85 64.16
CA ARG A 1054 9.39 -4.45 63.69
C ARG A 1054 8.12 -3.84 63.09
N THR A 1055 6.96 -4.50 63.17
CA THR A 1055 5.73 -4.03 62.51
C THR A 1055 4.55 -3.73 63.43
N GLU A 1056 4.68 -3.95 64.75
CA GLU A 1056 3.57 -3.70 65.70
C GLU A 1056 3.70 -2.35 66.43
N ASP A 1057 4.92 -1.85 66.67
CA ASP A 1057 5.23 -0.53 67.27
C ASP A 1057 4.77 0.71 66.46
N SER A 1058 3.91 0.54 65.45
CA SER A 1058 3.46 1.61 64.55
C SER A 1058 1.94 1.77 64.48
N ARG A 1059 1.20 1.29 65.50
CA ARG A 1059 -0.27 1.39 65.61
C ARG A 1059 -0.79 2.02 66.91
N HIS A 1060 0.07 2.55 67.76
CA HIS A 1060 -0.32 3.31 68.96
C HIS A 1060 0.35 4.68 68.97
N HIS A 1061 -0.13 5.60 68.12
CA HIS A 1061 -0.02 7.07 68.24
C HIS A 1061 -0.87 7.74 67.14
N CYS A 1062 -2.20 7.67 67.27
CA CYS A 1062 -3.16 8.49 66.52
C CYS A 1062 -4.56 8.37 67.14
N ASN A 1063 -4.76 9.12 68.22
CA ASN A 1063 -6.05 9.58 68.74
C ASN A 1063 -5.85 11.07 69.08
#